data_AF-A0A2V1BHL5-F1
#
_entry.id   AF-A0A2V1BHL5-F1
#
_cell.length_a   1.000
_cell.length_b   1.000
_cell.length_c   1.000
_cell.angle_alpha   90.00
_cell.angle_beta   90.00
_cell.angle_gamma   90.00
#
_symmetry.space_group_name_H-M   'P 1'
#
loop_
_entity.id
_entity.type
_entity.pdbx_description
1 polymer ?
#
loop_
_entity_poly.entity_id
_entity_poly.type
_entity_poly.pdbx_seq_one_letter_code
_entity_poly.pdbx_strand_id
1 'polypeptide(L)'
;MDPFDSDSEVEDWDDEAQFQLDDGHNVLRRSRQPLGLTRKYVPRWKPVHAIREFYQNWKDAIVEIAGLQQKDFEPLVKGFEKDVYIVEARHPTTGKLLGFIRFKNGVLEFTNFGAQLSRRALDIGETSKWGNCEAAGTHGEGFKVGSLVMVRRGYRVQYEASKFRWTMKFGGRDESMLYCFLSDLKDTTLQKQIDAYEKKVAKGKPRELKNNIWEDVTVRIGKIRGHGLKIEKEDFENWIKVSIDLNRPSEVIQTTHGSLILDPNYGNKIFLKGLLLEGKSSGKPFKFGYNLLEGDVNRDRERLIDPAEEAKVLAEIWAESIQLQEGIEKEWVAMLRENEFADDVEIIRSSLKRRPEQLTSPVWDPLRKYGLVRTPREQQCYLLNQAPRTQSRGTTYSLGVERALRAALALDSRTKDLNLIFKSGAKTDLDLLLDGCDLQINDKWLDFKNSHRLAPCRLSRQAYREYSNADHFSCDHIVTDLYELVLDELKRHDEIDSNESSESDSSLYQRLCEQLRQMPVMVESRVGTSSEMIVVSWTDLDGDVLSRLYGLDPKCRVTLHRESTCSNRRDDLLLYDQVEHQLSGGSNTPDNDGYSICGCPEKVVSQKDFSVTFCGLNSHEAYFPMVSRDDVQAFFGLAPKSLKPERVQVPVNRLRTTINCATPKRTSARDSVVPKEDFTLSDMGDLYGVSDDDEPPMAAMLAYSPLPRPSNRNLGNEGGLSARLSHRAVTPLAPLMSSPRPRSASRAASETEQLRANDRSLEADIEEEDHLLATLSADIISSLSSQLTEREQALEALRLQLESQKVALASQEQQKSSMEEEIPQNQLQLEAKDQLLQHIRESLRVSEQKRVELEKDLAETRERSDNLKDKLRVKSGALLQANSDNENWAGQLEVATMECLAQIRQIDEGTANIKKLNQDLQSANDNLQTQQKEIGDLNAKISSLQRGELVDGEPLGTCTFKVQRLEAANNQLRNQRRTLKNNITDLERRLREAEDAYDTQLRLAAETARRRDRRLSSVRPKSERGDSIAPVTPKRERDDNDEEIGLLTPTSRGPKRARVNVREEDTIDLTNE
;
A
#
# COMPACT_ATOMS: atom_id res chain seq x y z
N MET A 1 -43.38 -24.46 -24.00
CA MET A 1 -42.63 -24.43 -25.28
C MET A 1 -42.41 -22.98 -25.63
N ASP A 2 -41.20 -22.59 -26.01
CA ASP A 2 -40.82 -21.21 -26.31
C ASP A 2 -39.94 -21.24 -27.59
N PRO A 3 -40.32 -20.58 -28.70
CA PRO A 3 -39.97 -21.07 -30.03
C PRO A 3 -38.68 -20.46 -30.63
N PHE A 4 -37.61 -20.33 -29.83
CA PHE A 4 -36.34 -19.72 -30.30
C PHE A 4 -35.05 -20.42 -29.81
N ASP A 5 -35.13 -21.66 -29.32
CA ASP A 5 -33.97 -22.45 -28.87
C ASP A 5 -33.44 -23.44 -29.94
N SER A 6 -33.74 -23.16 -31.22
CA SER A 6 -33.39 -24.00 -32.37
C SER A 6 -32.44 -23.29 -33.35
N ASP A 7 -31.14 -23.41 -33.10
CA ASP A 7 -30.06 -23.28 -34.10
C ASP A 7 -28.85 -24.09 -33.58
N SER A 8 -28.99 -25.42 -33.61
CA SER A 8 -27.98 -26.36 -33.09
C SER A 8 -26.92 -26.69 -34.15
N GLU A 9 -26.21 -25.69 -34.66
CA GLU A 9 -24.93 -25.93 -35.34
C GLU A 9 -23.89 -26.37 -34.31
N VAL A 10 -23.58 -27.68 -34.29
CA VAL A 10 -22.46 -28.22 -33.51
C VAL A 10 -21.16 -27.91 -34.27
N GLU A 11 -20.71 -26.66 -34.14
CA GLU A 11 -19.36 -26.29 -34.52
C GLU A 11 -18.36 -26.92 -33.54
N ASP A 12 -17.26 -27.46 -34.05
CA ASP A 12 -16.24 -28.12 -33.23
C ASP A 12 -15.27 -27.07 -32.63
N TRP A 13 -15.20 -26.96 -31.30
CA TRP A 13 -14.60 -25.80 -30.60
C TRP A 13 -13.18 -26.02 -30.06
N ASP A 14 -12.62 -27.23 -30.18
CA ASP A 14 -11.34 -27.58 -29.55
C ASP A 14 -10.15 -27.69 -30.54
N ASP A 15 -10.30 -27.14 -31.76
CA ASP A 15 -9.23 -27.03 -32.76
C ASP A 15 -8.24 -25.89 -32.44
N GLU A 16 -7.43 -26.06 -31.38
CA GLU A 16 -6.44 -25.07 -30.90
C GLU A 16 -5.41 -24.64 -31.98
N ALA A 17 -5.22 -25.46 -33.01
CA ALA A 17 -4.29 -25.22 -34.11
C ALA A 17 -4.55 -23.91 -34.88
N GLN A 18 -5.78 -23.37 -34.82
CA GLN A 18 -6.18 -22.17 -35.56
C GLN A 18 -5.81 -20.83 -34.86
N PHE A 19 -5.30 -20.84 -33.63
CA PHE A 19 -5.05 -19.61 -32.86
C PHE A 19 -3.58 -19.18 -32.85
N GLN A 20 -3.28 -18.13 -33.62
CA GLN A 20 -1.97 -17.46 -33.62
C GLN A 20 -1.71 -16.73 -32.30
N LEU A 21 -0.43 -16.60 -31.95
CA LEU A 21 0.03 -15.72 -30.87
C LEU A 21 0.09 -14.29 -31.42
N ASP A 22 -0.46 -13.34 -30.68
CA ASP A 22 -0.57 -11.93 -31.07
C ASP A 22 0.68 -11.16 -30.62
N ASP A 23 1.45 -10.64 -31.57
CA ASP A 23 2.68 -9.87 -31.31
C ASP A 23 2.53 -8.35 -31.54
N GLY A 24 1.32 -7.86 -31.80
CA GLY A 24 0.92 -6.49 -31.49
C GLY A 24 -0.02 -5.79 -32.48
N HIS A 25 -1.16 -5.31 -31.97
CA HIS A 25 -1.81 -4.02 -32.34
C HIS A 25 -3.02 -3.76 -31.41
N ASN A 26 -3.50 -2.51 -31.33
CA ASN A 26 -4.68 -2.12 -30.55
C ASN A 26 -6.04 -2.66 -31.09
N VAL A 27 -6.02 -3.61 -32.04
CA VAL A 27 -7.19 -4.04 -32.82
C VAL A 27 -7.59 -5.46 -32.42
N LEU A 28 -8.86 -5.67 -32.07
CA LEU A 28 -9.39 -7.00 -31.77
C LEU A 28 -9.41 -7.87 -33.03
N ARG A 29 -8.82 -9.07 -32.92
CA ARG A 29 -8.71 -10.10 -33.95
C ARG A 29 -8.83 -11.48 -33.30
N ARG A 30 -9.05 -12.53 -34.08
CA ARG A 30 -9.04 -13.92 -33.59
C ARG A 30 -7.62 -14.34 -33.23
N SER A 31 -7.31 -14.43 -31.94
CA SER A 31 -5.97 -14.74 -31.41
C SER A 31 -6.04 -15.38 -30.02
N ARG A 32 -4.88 -15.77 -29.48
CA ARG A 32 -4.74 -16.15 -28.06
C ARG A 32 -3.66 -15.32 -27.37
N GLN A 33 -4.01 -14.74 -26.22
CA GLN A 33 -3.12 -13.89 -25.42
C GLN A 33 -2.81 -14.53 -24.07
N PRO A 34 -1.52 -14.78 -23.71
CA PRO A 34 -1.15 -15.17 -22.36
C PRO A 34 -1.35 -13.99 -21.40
N LEU A 35 -1.92 -14.24 -20.22
CA LEU A 35 -2.20 -13.18 -19.23
C LEU A 35 -1.13 -13.08 -18.13
N GLY A 36 -0.03 -13.84 -18.22
CA GLY A 36 1.02 -13.92 -17.20
C GLY A 36 0.62 -14.64 -15.89
N LEU A 37 -0.67 -14.91 -15.68
CA LEU A 37 -1.20 -15.53 -14.47
C LEU A 37 -1.14 -17.06 -14.55
N THR A 38 -0.29 -17.69 -13.74
CA THR A 38 -0.27 -19.15 -13.59
C THR A 38 -1.38 -19.64 -12.65
N ARG A 39 -1.80 -20.90 -12.80
CA ARG A 39 -2.81 -21.59 -11.97
C ARG A 39 -2.52 -21.55 -10.46
N LYS A 40 -1.25 -21.34 -10.08
CA LYS A 40 -0.79 -21.23 -8.69
C LYS A 40 -0.82 -19.78 -8.14
N TYR A 41 -1.01 -18.77 -8.98
CA TYR A 41 -1.14 -17.37 -8.55
C TYR A 41 -2.38 -17.17 -7.65
N VAL A 42 -2.33 -16.24 -6.69
CA VAL A 42 -3.34 -16.06 -5.62
C VAL A 42 -3.92 -17.38 -5.06
N PRO A 43 -3.09 -18.30 -4.52
CA PRO A 43 -3.51 -19.68 -4.23
C PRO A 43 -4.56 -19.80 -3.12
N ARG A 44 -4.68 -18.79 -2.25
CA ARG A 44 -5.71 -18.72 -1.19
C ARG A 44 -7.09 -18.32 -1.71
N TRP A 45 -7.18 -17.65 -2.86
CA TRP A 45 -8.42 -17.05 -3.35
C TRP A 45 -9.48 -18.12 -3.72
N LYS A 46 -10.69 -17.88 -3.22
CA LYS A 46 -11.91 -18.71 -3.37
C LYS A 46 -12.84 -18.07 -4.43
N PRO A 47 -13.84 -18.79 -4.99
CA PRO A 47 -14.85 -18.23 -5.89
C PRO A 47 -15.51 -16.94 -5.38
N VAL A 48 -15.76 -16.85 -4.08
CA VAL A 48 -16.33 -15.67 -3.41
C VAL A 48 -15.48 -14.40 -3.63
N HIS A 49 -14.14 -14.48 -3.55
CA HIS A 49 -13.27 -13.34 -3.89
C HIS A 49 -13.38 -12.97 -5.38
N ALA A 50 -13.51 -13.95 -6.28
CA ALA A 50 -13.68 -13.67 -7.70
C ALA A 50 -15.02 -12.98 -7.99
N ILE A 51 -16.10 -13.38 -7.31
CA ILE A 51 -17.40 -12.68 -7.40
C ILE A 51 -17.31 -11.24 -6.89
N ARG A 52 -16.52 -10.96 -5.84
CA ARG A 52 -16.21 -9.58 -5.42
C ARG A 52 -15.59 -8.77 -6.57
N GLU A 53 -14.59 -9.31 -7.26
CA GLU A 53 -13.97 -8.62 -8.42
C GLU A 53 -14.95 -8.45 -9.60
N PHE A 54 -15.77 -9.47 -9.93
CA PHE A 54 -16.76 -9.34 -11.01
C PHE A 54 -17.86 -8.33 -10.68
N TYR A 55 -18.37 -8.36 -9.45
CA TYR A 55 -19.35 -7.39 -8.97
C TYR A 55 -18.78 -5.98 -8.93
N GLN A 56 -17.55 -5.79 -8.44
CA GLN A 56 -16.90 -4.49 -8.43
C GLN A 56 -16.72 -3.94 -9.86
N ASN A 57 -16.24 -4.75 -10.81
CA ASN A 57 -16.11 -4.29 -12.20
C ASN A 57 -17.47 -4.00 -12.85
N TRP A 58 -18.54 -4.68 -12.44
CA TRP A 58 -19.92 -4.36 -12.85
C TRP A 58 -20.38 -3.01 -12.27
N LYS A 59 -20.17 -2.77 -10.96
CA LYS A 59 -20.51 -1.51 -10.26
C LYS A 59 -19.71 -0.32 -10.80
N ASP A 60 -18.38 -0.39 -10.73
CA ASP A 60 -17.46 0.68 -11.16
C ASP A 60 -17.80 1.17 -12.58
N ALA A 61 -18.00 0.25 -13.54
CA ALA A 61 -18.29 0.62 -14.92
C ALA A 61 -19.71 1.18 -15.15
N ILE A 62 -20.70 0.87 -14.30
CA ILE A 62 -22.01 1.54 -14.38
C ILE A 62 -21.94 2.96 -13.80
N VAL A 63 -21.22 3.13 -12.68
CA VAL A 63 -20.97 4.44 -12.06
C VAL A 63 -20.25 5.36 -13.06
N GLU A 64 -19.20 4.87 -13.72
CA GLU A 64 -18.44 5.56 -14.78
C GLU A 64 -19.32 5.94 -15.98
N ILE A 65 -20.05 4.98 -16.58
CA ILE A 65 -20.85 5.21 -17.81
C ILE A 65 -22.05 6.13 -17.57
N ALA A 66 -22.62 6.14 -16.36
CA ALA A 66 -23.78 6.96 -16.02
C ALA A 66 -23.43 8.29 -15.33
N GLY A 67 -22.17 8.54 -14.99
CA GLY A 67 -21.74 9.76 -14.30
C GLY A 67 -22.35 9.91 -12.90
N LEU A 68 -22.48 8.80 -12.17
CA LEU A 68 -23.04 8.76 -10.81
C LEU A 68 -21.92 8.86 -9.77
N GLN A 69 -22.25 9.18 -8.51
CA GLN A 69 -21.35 8.91 -7.38
C GLN A 69 -21.61 7.50 -6.82
N GLN A 70 -20.62 6.90 -6.16
CA GLN A 70 -20.72 5.57 -5.52
C GLN A 70 -21.93 5.45 -4.57
N LYS A 71 -22.25 6.53 -3.85
CA LYS A 71 -23.37 6.61 -2.90
C LYS A 71 -24.76 6.63 -3.58
N ASP A 72 -24.85 7.08 -4.83
CA ASP A 72 -26.10 7.20 -5.59
C ASP A 72 -26.44 5.90 -6.34
N PHE A 73 -25.55 4.89 -6.27
CA PHE A 73 -25.70 3.61 -6.93
C PHE A 73 -26.53 2.63 -6.08
N GLU A 74 -27.85 2.64 -6.30
CA GLU A 74 -28.78 1.67 -5.71
C GLU A 74 -29.26 0.62 -6.73
N PRO A 75 -28.70 -0.61 -6.72
CA PRO A 75 -29.19 -1.68 -7.58
C PRO A 75 -30.46 -2.31 -6.99
N LEU A 76 -31.45 -2.56 -7.86
CA LEU A 76 -32.73 -3.19 -7.52
C LEU A 76 -32.57 -4.72 -7.51
N VAL A 77 -32.43 -5.31 -6.33
CA VAL A 77 -32.44 -6.76 -6.12
C VAL A 77 -33.88 -7.28 -6.18
N LYS A 78 -34.20 -8.14 -7.16
CA LYS A 78 -35.51 -8.80 -7.28
C LYS A 78 -35.58 -10.17 -6.59
N GLY A 79 -34.45 -10.66 -6.09
CA GLY A 79 -34.34 -12.00 -5.51
C GLY A 79 -34.53 -13.10 -6.55
N PHE A 80 -34.93 -14.29 -6.08
CA PHE A 80 -35.24 -15.45 -6.92
C PHE A 80 -36.70 -15.45 -7.38
N GLU A 81 -36.94 -15.30 -8.68
CA GLU A 81 -38.23 -15.60 -9.31
C GLU A 81 -38.08 -16.83 -10.23
N LYS A 82 -38.83 -17.91 -9.97
CA LYS A 82 -38.81 -19.15 -10.79
C LYS A 82 -37.39 -19.70 -11.04
N ASP A 83 -36.58 -19.77 -9.98
CA ASP A 83 -35.15 -20.13 -9.98
C ASP A 83 -34.24 -19.29 -10.89
N VAL A 84 -34.67 -18.07 -11.22
CA VAL A 84 -33.83 -17.01 -11.80
C VAL A 84 -33.61 -15.93 -10.74
N TYR A 85 -32.36 -15.67 -10.37
CA TYR A 85 -32.02 -14.51 -9.54
C TYR A 85 -31.75 -13.31 -10.46
N ILE A 86 -32.31 -12.13 -10.14
CA ILE A 86 -32.14 -10.91 -10.94
C ILE A 86 -31.80 -9.71 -10.06
N VAL A 87 -30.81 -8.93 -10.50
CA VAL A 87 -30.51 -7.57 -10.02
C VAL A 87 -30.51 -6.62 -11.21
N GLU A 88 -31.17 -5.47 -11.09
CA GLU A 88 -31.21 -4.43 -12.13
C GLU A 88 -30.54 -3.15 -11.64
N ALA A 89 -29.52 -2.67 -12.35
CA ALA A 89 -28.98 -1.34 -12.15
C ALA A 89 -29.77 -0.32 -12.98
N ARG A 90 -30.33 0.69 -12.32
CA ARG A 90 -31.13 1.74 -12.95
C ARG A 90 -30.61 3.11 -12.54
N HIS A 91 -30.57 4.04 -13.48
CA HIS A 91 -30.23 5.42 -13.20
C HIS A 91 -31.28 6.02 -12.25
N PRO A 92 -30.91 6.63 -11.11
CA PRO A 92 -31.87 7.09 -10.10
C PRO A 92 -32.89 8.08 -10.67
N THR A 93 -32.44 9.15 -11.32
CA THR A 93 -33.30 10.21 -11.87
C THR A 93 -34.15 9.79 -13.09
N THR A 94 -33.63 8.93 -13.96
CA THR A 94 -34.26 8.63 -15.27
C THR A 94 -34.91 7.25 -15.37
N GLY A 95 -34.70 6.36 -14.39
CA GLY A 95 -35.18 4.98 -14.40
C GLY A 95 -34.58 4.08 -15.50
N LYS A 96 -33.72 4.65 -16.37
CA LYS A 96 -33.04 3.96 -17.48
C LYS A 96 -32.25 2.78 -16.95
N LEU A 97 -32.45 1.61 -17.56
CA LEU A 97 -31.71 0.39 -17.25
C LEU A 97 -30.26 0.55 -17.76
N LEU A 98 -29.29 0.40 -16.87
CA LEU A 98 -27.85 0.59 -17.11
C LEU A 98 -27.09 -0.74 -17.18
N GLY A 99 -27.63 -1.78 -16.55
CA GLY A 99 -27.03 -3.12 -16.52
C GLY A 99 -27.87 -4.07 -15.67
N PHE A 100 -27.48 -5.33 -15.65
CA PHE A 100 -28.12 -6.34 -14.81
C PHE A 100 -27.15 -7.45 -14.38
N ILE A 101 -27.50 -8.12 -13.29
CA ILE A 101 -26.91 -9.40 -12.88
C ILE A 101 -28.00 -10.45 -12.95
N ARG A 102 -27.69 -11.63 -13.50
CA ARG A 102 -28.61 -12.76 -13.59
C ARG A 102 -27.93 -14.06 -13.25
N PHE A 103 -28.51 -14.84 -12.34
CA PHE A 103 -28.19 -16.25 -12.17
C PHE A 103 -29.35 -17.10 -12.69
N LYS A 104 -29.07 -18.02 -13.61
CA LYS A 104 -30.06 -18.94 -14.20
C LYS A 104 -29.39 -20.27 -14.58
N ASN A 105 -30.02 -21.39 -14.25
CA ASN A 105 -29.59 -22.74 -14.64
C ASN A 105 -28.11 -23.08 -14.27
N GLY A 106 -27.54 -22.42 -13.26
CA GLY A 106 -26.13 -22.58 -12.87
C GLY A 106 -25.12 -21.87 -13.79
N VAL A 107 -25.58 -20.84 -14.50
CA VAL A 107 -24.76 -19.80 -15.13
C VAL A 107 -25.05 -18.47 -14.44
N LEU A 108 -24.00 -17.73 -14.08
CA LEU A 108 -24.05 -16.36 -13.57
C LEU A 108 -23.58 -15.39 -14.65
N GLU A 109 -24.29 -14.29 -14.81
CA GLU A 109 -24.08 -13.30 -15.86
C GLU A 109 -24.09 -11.89 -15.25
N PHE A 110 -23.05 -11.10 -15.49
CA PHE A 110 -22.99 -9.66 -15.18
C PHE A 110 -22.96 -8.89 -16.50
N THR A 111 -23.84 -7.91 -16.68
CA THR A 111 -24.00 -7.15 -17.93
C THR A 111 -23.97 -5.65 -17.66
N ASN A 112 -23.12 -4.93 -18.42
CA ASN A 112 -22.98 -3.48 -18.43
C ASN A 112 -23.39 -2.96 -19.82
N PHE A 113 -24.43 -2.10 -19.89
CA PHE A 113 -24.91 -1.57 -21.16
C PHE A 113 -24.12 -0.35 -21.62
N GLY A 114 -23.75 -0.29 -22.90
CA GLY A 114 -22.91 0.79 -23.45
C GLY A 114 -21.43 0.73 -23.05
N ALA A 115 -21.01 -0.31 -22.31
CA ALA A 115 -19.64 -0.52 -21.90
C ALA A 115 -18.76 -1.03 -23.06
N GLN A 116 -17.46 -0.78 -22.99
CA GLN A 116 -16.50 -1.27 -23.98
C GLN A 116 -15.37 -2.05 -23.32
N LEU A 117 -14.90 -3.10 -24.00
CA LEU A 117 -13.71 -3.86 -23.61
C LEU A 117 -12.72 -3.84 -24.77
N SER A 118 -11.57 -3.19 -24.58
CA SER A 118 -10.52 -3.03 -25.59
C SER A 118 -9.46 -4.13 -25.46
N ARG A 119 -8.73 -4.43 -26.55
CA ARG A 119 -7.62 -5.42 -26.55
C ARG A 119 -6.62 -5.18 -25.42
N ARG A 120 -6.36 -3.90 -25.14
CA ARG A 120 -5.48 -3.40 -24.07
C ARG A 120 -5.83 -3.88 -22.67
N ALA A 121 -7.12 -4.11 -22.38
CA ALA A 121 -7.54 -4.58 -21.06
C ALA A 121 -6.88 -5.91 -20.64
N LEU A 122 -6.36 -6.72 -21.59
CA LEU A 122 -5.63 -7.95 -21.29
C LEU A 122 -4.20 -7.70 -20.78
N ASP A 123 -3.59 -6.57 -21.13
CA ASP A 123 -2.18 -6.28 -20.90
C ASP A 123 -1.93 -5.82 -19.43
N ILE A 124 -0.78 -6.20 -18.86
CA ILE A 124 -0.50 -6.06 -17.42
C ILE A 124 -0.29 -4.58 -17.06
N GLY A 125 -0.86 -4.15 -15.93
CA GLY A 125 -0.75 -2.77 -15.42
C GLY A 125 -1.61 -1.70 -16.08
N GLU A 126 -2.34 -1.97 -17.17
CA GLU A 126 -3.23 -0.95 -17.78
C GLU A 126 -4.58 -0.85 -17.04
N THR A 127 -4.98 0.38 -16.71
CA THR A 127 -6.25 0.65 -16.02
C THR A 127 -6.80 2.06 -16.29
N SER A 128 -8.12 2.19 -16.40
CA SER A 128 -8.83 3.48 -16.40
C SER A 128 -9.08 4.04 -14.99
N LYS A 129 -8.77 3.27 -13.94
CA LYS A 129 -9.17 3.57 -12.54
C LYS A 129 -8.13 4.36 -11.75
N TRP A 130 -6.98 4.70 -12.35
CA TRP A 130 -5.93 5.43 -11.67
C TRP A 130 -6.33 6.90 -11.42
N GLY A 131 -6.29 7.34 -10.17
CA GLY A 131 -6.73 8.69 -9.76
C GLY A 131 -8.25 8.88 -9.66
N ASN A 132 -9.07 7.84 -9.82
CA ASN A 132 -10.53 7.94 -9.70
C ASN A 132 -11.00 7.50 -8.30
N CYS A 133 -11.42 8.45 -7.45
CA CYS A 133 -11.93 8.18 -6.10
C CYS A 133 -13.28 7.42 -6.08
N GLU A 134 -14.08 7.54 -7.15
CA GLU A 134 -15.33 6.82 -7.34
C GLU A 134 -15.11 5.37 -7.84
N ALA A 135 -13.87 4.97 -8.19
CA ALA A 135 -13.53 3.60 -8.52
C ALA A 135 -13.00 2.87 -7.27
N ALA A 136 -13.56 1.70 -6.93
CA ALA A 136 -13.16 1.00 -5.71
C ALA A 136 -11.78 0.29 -5.81
N GLY A 137 -11.00 0.45 -6.88
CA GLY A 137 -9.70 -0.23 -7.01
C GLY A 137 -8.79 0.23 -8.16
N THR A 138 -7.49 0.13 -7.91
CA THR A 138 -6.44 0.99 -8.51
C THR A 138 -5.62 0.40 -9.66
N HIS A 139 -5.78 -0.89 -10.00
CA HIS A 139 -4.84 -1.62 -10.88
C HIS A 139 -5.48 -2.30 -12.12
N GLY A 140 -6.81 -2.29 -12.28
CA GLY A 140 -7.50 -2.89 -13.44
C GLY A 140 -7.51 -4.42 -13.55
N GLU A 141 -6.56 -5.14 -12.93
CA GLU A 141 -6.36 -6.58 -13.14
C GLU A 141 -7.43 -7.52 -12.56
N GLY A 142 -8.34 -7.00 -11.72
CA GLY A 142 -9.29 -7.80 -10.94
C GLY A 142 -10.11 -8.79 -11.77
N PHE A 143 -10.52 -8.43 -13.00
CA PHE A 143 -11.26 -9.35 -13.88
C PHE A 143 -10.42 -10.55 -14.34
N LYS A 144 -9.10 -10.37 -14.54
CA LYS A 144 -8.15 -11.43 -14.93
C LYS A 144 -7.95 -12.39 -13.75
N VAL A 145 -7.78 -11.85 -12.55
CA VAL A 145 -7.59 -12.62 -11.30
C VAL A 145 -8.87 -13.36 -10.91
N GLY A 146 -10.04 -12.72 -11.03
CA GLY A 146 -11.34 -13.37 -10.85
C GLY A 146 -11.56 -14.51 -11.87
N SER A 147 -11.18 -14.29 -13.13
CA SER A 147 -11.21 -15.33 -14.18
C SER A 147 -10.31 -16.51 -13.83
N LEU A 148 -9.06 -16.27 -13.42
CA LEU A 148 -8.11 -17.28 -12.99
C LEU A 148 -8.72 -18.19 -11.91
N VAL A 149 -9.30 -17.59 -10.88
CA VAL A 149 -9.85 -18.30 -9.71
C VAL A 149 -11.05 -19.17 -10.10
N MET A 150 -11.93 -18.68 -10.98
CA MET A 150 -13.08 -19.46 -11.46
C MET A 150 -12.67 -20.61 -12.40
N VAL A 151 -11.79 -20.35 -13.38
CA VAL A 151 -11.28 -21.38 -14.30
C VAL A 151 -10.47 -22.43 -13.54
N ARG A 152 -9.71 -22.04 -12.51
CA ARG A 152 -9.01 -22.96 -11.59
C ARG A 152 -9.95 -23.92 -10.84
N ARG A 153 -11.18 -23.49 -10.58
CA ARG A 153 -12.24 -24.31 -9.95
C ARG A 153 -13.09 -25.09 -10.94
N GLY A 154 -12.85 -24.97 -12.25
CA GLY A 154 -13.52 -25.74 -13.30
C GLY A 154 -14.77 -25.09 -13.89
N TYR A 155 -15.14 -23.87 -13.46
CA TYR A 155 -16.19 -23.09 -14.11
C TYR A 155 -15.64 -22.52 -15.43
N ARG A 156 -16.44 -22.46 -16.49
CA ARG A 156 -16.06 -21.71 -17.70
C ARG A 156 -16.30 -20.24 -17.45
N VAL A 157 -15.36 -19.39 -17.86
CA VAL A 157 -15.52 -17.92 -17.90
C VAL A 157 -15.43 -17.47 -19.35
N GLN A 158 -16.43 -16.70 -19.79
CA GLN A 158 -16.48 -16.13 -21.13
C GLN A 158 -17.05 -14.71 -21.07
N TYR A 159 -16.35 -13.77 -21.67
CA TYR A 159 -16.88 -12.43 -21.92
C TYR A 159 -17.47 -12.37 -23.32
N GLU A 160 -18.54 -11.59 -23.47
CA GLU A 160 -19.16 -11.21 -24.72
C GLU A 160 -19.08 -9.67 -24.78
N ALA A 161 -18.19 -9.12 -25.61
CA ALA A 161 -17.93 -7.69 -25.71
C ALA A 161 -17.27 -7.29 -27.03
N SER A 162 -17.53 -6.08 -27.52
CA SER A 162 -16.85 -5.48 -28.68
C SER A 162 -16.91 -6.32 -29.96
N LYS A 163 -18.01 -7.06 -30.17
CA LYS A 163 -18.26 -8.09 -31.21
C LYS A 163 -17.51 -9.43 -31.04
N PHE A 164 -16.63 -9.56 -30.05
CA PHE A 164 -15.85 -10.77 -29.79
C PHE A 164 -16.36 -11.54 -28.56
N ARG A 165 -16.15 -12.86 -28.56
CA ARG A 165 -16.17 -13.70 -27.36
C ARG A 165 -14.75 -13.89 -26.84
N TRP A 166 -14.57 -13.72 -25.54
CA TRP A 166 -13.27 -13.76 -24.88
C TRP A 166 -13.31 -14.92 -23.89
N THR A 167 -12.77 -16.07 -24.28
CA THR A 167 -12.86 -17.30 -23.47
C THR A 167 -11.59 -17.49 -22.65
N MET A 168 -11.73 -17.57 -21.33
CA MET A 168 -10.60 -17.79 -20.43
C MET A 168 -10.41 -19.31 -20.25
N LYS A 169 -9.24 -19.83 -20.63
CA LYS A 169 -8.83 -21.23 -20.50
C LYS A 169 -7.37 -21.29 -19.99
N PHE A 170 -6.97 -22.37 -19.33
CA PHE A 170 -5.55 -22.75 -19.27
C PHE A 170 -5.16 -23.45 -20.57
N GLY A 171 -3.93 -23.29 -21.05
CA GLY A 171 -3.46 -23.90 -22.30
C GLY A 171 -2.16 -23.29 -22.83
N GLY A 172 -1.83 -23.54 -24.10
CA GLY A 172 -0.57 -23.09 -24.70
C GLY A 172 0.60 -24.04 -24.40
N ARG A 173 1.84 -23.53 -24.35
CA ARG A 173 3.05 -24.36 -24.07
C ARG A 173 3.21 -24.72 -22.59
N ASP A 174 2.53 -24.01 -21.70
CA ASP A 174 2.46 -24.28 -20.27
C ASP A 174 0.98 -24.43 -19.91
N GLU A 175 0.52 -25.67 -19.72
CA GLU A 175 -0.87 -25.99 -19.34
C GLU A 175 -1.29 -25.41 -17.97
N SER A 176 -0.38 -24.77 -17.24
CA SER A 176 -0.68 -24.02 -16.03
C SER A 176 -0.85 -22.50 -16.25
N MET A 177 -0.57 -21.97 -17.44
CA MET A 177 -0.70 -20.55 -17.78
C MET A 177 -2.13 -20.20 -18.22
N LEU A 178 -2.68 -19.10 -17.72
CA LEU A 178 -3.99 -18.60 -18.15
C LEU A 178 -3.89 -17.82 -19.46
N TYR A 179 -4.72 -18.18 -20.43
CA TYR A 179 -4.87 -17.52 -21.72
C TYR A 179 -6.28 -16.96 -21.91
N CYS A 180 -6.36 -15.81 -22.56
CA CYS A 180 -7.58 -15.30 -23.16
C CYS A 180 -7.61 -15.69 -24.65
N PHE A 181 -8.62 -16.45 -25.06
CA PHE A 181 -8.86 -16.80 -26.47
C PHE A 181 -9.95 -15.87 -27.04
N LEU A 182 -9.59 -15.06 -28.03
CA LEU A 182 -10.49 -14.18 -28.75
C LEU A 182 -11.08 -14.92 -29.95
N SER A 183 -12.40 -15.01 -30.02
CA SER A 183 -13.12 -15.47 -31.21
C SER A 183 -14.22 -14.49 -31.62
N ASP A 184 -14.23 -14.17 -32.91
CA ASP A 184 -15.29 -13.41 -33.58
C ASP A 184 -16.63 -14.16 -33.57
N LEU A 185 -17.72 -13.45 -33.86
CA LEU A 185 -18.94 -14.07 -34.40
C LEU A 185 -18.97 -13.87 -35.91
N LYS A 186 -19.38 -14.91 -36.63
CA LYS A 186 -19.76 -14.84 -38.05
C LYS A 186 -20.62 -13.58 -38.29
N ASP A 187 -20.18 -12.69 -39.19
CA ASP A 187 -20.88 -11.42 -39.47
C ASP A 187 -22.35 -11.62 -39.83
N THR A 188 -22.67 -12.72 -40.52
CA THR A 188 -24.04 -13.12 -40.89
C THR A 188 -24.94 -13.40 -39.68
N THR A 189 -24.38 -13.83 -38.55
CA THR A 189 -25.11 -14.00 -37.28
C THR A 189 -25.20 -12.67 -36.53
N LEU A 190 -24.13 -11.87 -36.53
CA LEU A 190 -24.08 -10.58 -35.86
C LEU A 190 -25.07 -9.58 -36.49
N GLN A 191 -25.06 -9.45 -37.81
CA GLN A 191 -25.94 -8.55 -38.54
C GLN A 191 -27.42 -8.91 -38.33
N LYS A 192 -27.78 -10.20 -38.36
CA LYS A 192 -29.14 -10.67 -38.01
C LYS A 192 -29.60 -10.21 -36.61
N GLN A 193 -28.69 -10.10 -35.65
CA GLN A 193 -29.00 -9.64 -34.29
C GLN A 193 -29.17 -8.11 -34.23
N ILE A 194 -28.30 -7.36 -34.93
CA ILE A 194 -28.40 -5.89 -35.06
C ILE A 194 -29.73 -5.52 -35.74
N ASP A 195 -29.99 -6.08 -36.93
CA ASP A 195 -31.26 -5.96 -37.66
C ASP A 195 -32.50 -6.20 -36.78
N ALA A 196 -32.46 -7.26 -35.97
CA ALA A 196 -33.58 -7.63 -35.11
C ALA A 196 -33.73 -6.68 -33.90
N TYR A 197 -32.63 -6.10 -33.41
CA TYR A 197 -32.64 -5.10 -32.35
C TYR A 197 -33.14 -3.75 -32.85
N GLU A 198 -32.66 -3.26 -34.00
CA GLU A 198 -33.14 -2.03 -34.64
C GLU A 198 -34.65 -2.11 -34.92
N LYS A 199 -35.14 -3.26 -35.43
CA LYS A 199 -36.57 -3.53 -35.65
C LYS A 199 -37.40 -3.62 -34.36
N LYS A 200 -36.79 -3.70 -33.17
CA LYS A 200 -37.44 -3.52 -31.85
C LYS A 200 -37.39 -2.06 -31.38
N VAL A 201 -36.25 -1.38 -31.52
CA VAL A 201 -36.05 0.03 -31.14
C VAL A 201 -36.99 0.93 -31.95
N ALA A 202 -37.08 0.73 -33.26
CA ALA A 202 -38.02 1.42 -34.15
C ALA A 202 -39.52 1.17 -33.82
N LYS A 203 -39.83 0.21 -32.94
CA LYS A 203 -41.18 -0.08 -32.42
C LYS A 203 -41.36 0.40 -30.97
N GLY A 204 -40.47 1.24 -30.46
CA GLY A 204 -40.54 1.83 -29.12
C GLY A 204 -40.45 0.82 -27.97
N LYS A 205 -39.92 -0.40 -28.21
CA LYS A 205 -39.83 -1.41 -27.15
C LYS A 205 -38.71 -1.06 -26.15
N PRO A 206 -38.94 -1.20 -24.83
CA PRO A 206 -37.91 -0.97 -23.81
C PRO A 206 -36.77 -1.99 -23.91
N ARG A 207 -35.60 -1.63 -23.37
CA ARG A 207 -34.43 -2.52 -23.30
C ARG A 207 -34.75 -3.76 -22.47
N GLU A 208 -34.60 -4.93 -23.11
CA GLU A 208 -34.75 -6.24 -22.48
C GLU A 208 -33.55 -6.58 -21.58
N LEU A 209 -33.69 -7.53 -20.66
CA LEU A 209 -32.58 -8.10 -19.89
C LEU A 209 -31.74 -9.05 -20.77
N LYS A 210 -31.15 -8.50 -21.82
CA LYS A 210 -30.34 -9.20 -22.81
C LYS A 210 -29.18 -8.30 -23.23
N ASN A 211 -28.01 -8.89 -23.41
CA ASN A 211 -26.82 -8.22 -23.91
C ASN A 211 -26.81 -8.15 -25.44
N ASN A 212 -26.29 -7.04 -25.96
CA ASN A 212 -25.99 -6.78 -27.36
C ASN A 212 -24.47 -6.71 -27.53
N ILE A 213 -23.84 -7.79 -28.03
CA ILE A 213 -22.37 -7.97 -28.00
C ILE A 213 -21.57 -6.90 -28.76
N TRP A 214 -22.21 -6.08 -29.60
CA TRP A 214 -21.58 -4.97 -30.33
C TRP A 214 -21.51 -3.65 -29.55
N GLU A 215 -22.22 -3.52 -28.43
CA GLU A 215 -22.38 -2.27 -27.64
C GLU A 215 -22.33 -2.48 -26.12
N ASP A 216 -22.41 -3.72 -25.64
CA ASP A 216 -22.38 -4.08 -24.22
C ASP A 216 -21.12 -4.87 -23.85
N VAL A 217 -20.76 -4.86 -22.57
CA VAL A 217 -19.87 -5.86 -21.96
C VAL A 217 -20.70 -6.82 -21.14
N THR A 218 -20.46 -8.12 -21.29
CA THR A 218 -21.08 -9.15 -20.44
C THR A 218 -20.06 -10.20 -20.07
N VAL A 219 -19.94 -10.54 -18.79
CA VAL A 219 -19.19 -11.72 -18.33
C VAL A 219 -20.15 -12.81 -17.90
N ARG A 220 -19.90 -14.03 -18.36
CA ARG A 220 -20.69 -15.24 -18.08
C ARG A 220 -19.78 -16.26 -17.40
N ILE A 221 -20.27 -16.89 -16.34
CA ILE A 221 -19.53 -17.82 -15.47
C ILE A 221 -20.38 -19.07 -15.24
N GLY A 222 -19.80 -20.27 -15.33
CA GLY A 222 -20.46 -21.53 -15.00
C GLY A 222 -20.47 -22.53 -16.16
N LYS A 223 -21.60 -23.23 -16.38
CA LYS A 223 -21.75 -24.24 -17.44
C LYS A 223 -22.23 -23.62 -18.76
N ILE A 224 -21.31 -23.04 -19.51
CA ILE A 224 -21.61 -22.25 -20.71
C ILE A 224 -21.47 -23.12 -21.97
N ARG A 225 -22.60 -23.31 -22.67
CA ARG A 225 -22.73 -24.20 -23.85
C ARG A 225 -22.23 -25.62 -23.57
N GLY A 226 -22.61 -26.19 -22.43
CA GLY A 226 -22.21 -27.55 -22.01
C GLY A 226 -20.83 -27.65 -21.34
N HIS A 227 -19.89 -26.75 -21.64
CA HIS A 227 -18.54 -26.76 -21.05
C HIS A 227 -18.49 -26.06 -19.69
N GLY A 228 -17.64 -26.56 -18.78
CA GLY A 228 -17.47 -26.04 -17.42
C GLY A 228 -18.45 -26.62 -16.40
N LEU A 229 -18.11 -26.51 -15.12
CA LEU A 229 -18.98 -26.91 -14.02
C LEU A 229 -20.20 -25.99 -13.92
N LYS A 230 -21.33 -26.57 -13.52
CA LYS A 230 -22.53 -25.83 -13.12
C LYS A 230 -22.24 -25.14 -11.78
N ILE A 231 -22.65 -23.88 -11.63
CA ILE A 231 -22.69 -23.21 -10.33
C ILE A 231 -23.94 -23.70 -9.59
N GLU A 232 -23.80 -24.21 -8.37
CA GLU A 232 -24.95 -24.62 -7.56
C GLU A 232 -25.62 -23.44 -6.84
N LYS A 233 -26.89 -23.60 -6.48
CA LYS A 233 -27.69 -22.51 -5.89
C LYS A 233 -27.12 -22.04 -4.54
N GLU A 234 -26.73 -22.99 -3.69
CA GLU A 234 -26.10 -22.74 -2.39
C GLU A 234 -24.72 -22.07 -2.53
N ASP A 235 -23.92 -22.43 -3.55
CA ASP A 235 -22.68 -21.73 -3.88
C ASP A 235 -22.99 -20.25 -4.18
N PHE A 236 -23.92 -19.99 -5.10
CA PHE A 236 -24.30 -18.64 -5.51
C PHE A 236 -24.87 -17.80 -4.34
N GLU A 237 -25.77 -18.37 -3.55
CA GLU A 237 -26.36 -17.75 -2.35
C GLU A 237 -25.30 -17.42 -1.29
N ASN A 238 -24.19 -18.18 -1.23
CA ASN A 238 -23.04 -17.83 -0.40
C ASN A 238 -22.12 -16.78 -1.06
N TRP A 239 -22.02 -16.72 -2.39
CA TRP A 239 -21.16 -15.77 -3.08
C TRP A 239 -21.73 -14.35 -3.12
N ILE A 240 -23.06 -14.16 -3.16
CA ILE A 240 -23.68 -12.80 -3.14
C ILE A 240 -23.43 -12.05 -1.81
N LYS A 241 -23.07 -12.77 -0.73
CA LYS A 241 -22.79 -12.20 0.59
C LYS A 241 -21.53 -11.32 0.66
N VAL A 242 -20.78 -11.18 -0.45
CA VAL A 242 -19.64 -10.23 -0.57
C VAL A 242 -20.06 -8.78 -0.67
N SER A 243 -21.34 -8.47 -0.86
CA SER A 243 -21.81 -7.10 -1.00
C SER A 243 -23.19 -6.90 -0.40
N ILE A 244 -23.36 -5.82 0.37
CA ILE A 244 -24.67 -5.39 0.86
C ILE A 244 -25.60 -5.00 -0.29
N ASP A 245 -25.05 -4.53 -1.41
CA ASP A 245 -25.81 -4.12 -2.59
C ASP A 245 -26.53 -5.32 -3.25
N LEU A 246 -25.94 -6.52 -3.15
CA LEU A 246 -26.51 -7.78 -3.64
C LEU A 246 -27.36 -8.48 -2.57
N ASN A 247 -26.88 -8.47 -1.33
CA ASN A 247 -27.50 -9.13 -0.19
C ASN A 247 -27.75 -8.07 0.87
N ARG A 248 -28.86 -7.33 0.72
CA ARG A 248 -29.20 -6.18 1.59
C ARG A 248 -29.54 -6.64 3.01
N PRO A 249 -28.98 -6.03 4.07
CA PRO A 249 -29.40 -6.24 5.45
C PRO A 249 -30.84 -5.75 5.70
N SER A 250 -31.49 -6.28 6.74
CA SER A 250 -32.86 -5.92 7.11
C SER A 250 -32.99 -4.62 7.92
N GLU A 251 -31.94 -4.20 8.62
CA GLU A 251 -31.95 -3.03 9.51
C GLU A 251 -30.61 -2.29 9.43
N VAL A 252 -30.66 -1.01 9.06
CA VAL A 252 -29.50 -0.13 8.84
C VAL A 252 -29.86 1.30 9.22
N ILE A 253 -28.95 1.98 9.92
CA ILE A 253 -28.93 3.44 10.03
C ILE A 253 -27.88 3.96 9.05
N GLN A 254 -28.30 4.79 8.10
CA GLN A 254 -27.42 5.40 7.10
C GLN A 254 -27.01 6.79 7.56
N THR A 255 -25.71 7.10 7.51
CA THR A 255 -25.11 8.34 8.01
C THR A 255 -24.29 9.01 6.89
N THR A 256 -23.86 10.25 7.09
CA THR A 256 -22.97 10.94 6.14
C THR A 256 -21.58 10.29 6.06
N HIS A 257 -21.11 9.69 7.16
CA HIS A 257 -19.80 9.02 7.26
C HIS A 257 -19.84 7.52 6.84
N GLY A 258 -21.02 6.90 6.76
CA GLY A 258 -21.14 5.46 6.50
C GLY A 258 -22.52 4.88 6.75
N SER A 259 -22.57 3.67 7.33
CA SER A 259 -23.81 3.03 7.75
C SER A 259 -23.57 2.04 8.89
N LEU A 260 -24.38 2.12 9.94
CA LEU A 260 -24.43 1.17 11.05
C LEU A 260 -25.47 0.09 10.71
N ILE A 261 -25.05 -1.17 10.65
CA ILE A 261 -25.89 -2.32 10.28
C ILE A 261 -26.27 -3.06 11.56
N LEU A 262 -27.55 -3.00 11.93
CA LEU A 262 -28.09 -3.59 13.15
C LEU A 262 -28.54 -5.05 12.96
N ASP A 263 -28.78 -5.47 11.72
CA ASP A 263 -29.12 -6.85 11.35
C ASP A 263 -28.09 -7.86 11.95
N PRO A 264 -28.49 -8.75 12.87
CA PRO A 264 -27.59 -9.68 13.54
C PRO A 264 -26.83 -10.63 12.61
N ASN A 265 -27.31 -10.84 11.38
CA ASN A 265 -26.60 -11.63 10.37
C ASN A 265 -25.35 -10.91 9.83
N TYR A 266 -25.14 -9.65 10.16
CA TYR A 266 -24.03 -8.79 9.72
C TYR A 266 -23.12 -8.33 10.86
N GLY A 267 -23.41 -8.75 12.10
CA GLY A 267 -22.48 -8.62 13.22
C GLY A 267 -21.08 -9.13 12.87
N ASN A 268 -20.05 -8.38 13.26
CA ASN A 268 -18.65 -8.63 12.91
C ASN A 268 -18.36 -8.67 11.40
N LYS A 269 -18.96 -7.76 10.63
CA LYS A 269 -18.61 -7.51 9.22
C LYS A 269 -18.40 -6.03 8.96
N ILE A 270 -17.23 -5.71 8.39
CA ILE A 270 -16.96 -4.39 7.81
C ILE A 270 -17.05 -4.51 6.29
N PHE A 271 -17.79 -3.58 5.69
CA PHE A 271 -17.87 -3.36 4.26
C PHE A 271 -17.23 -2.01 3.93
N LEU A 272 -16.57 -1.91 2.79
CA LEU A 272 -16.06 -0.66 2.22
C LEU A 272 -16.68 -0.45 0.84
N LYS A 273 -17.33 0.71 0.62
CA LYS A 273 -18.05 1.05 -0.62
C LYS A 273 -19.05 -0.05 -1.05
N GLY A 274 -19.64 -0.73 -0.07
CA GLY A 274 -20.56 -1.86 -0.23
C GLY A 274 -19.92 -3.23 -0.44
N LEU A 275 -18.60 -3.39 -0.30
CA LEU A 275 -17.86 -4.66 -0.49
C LEU A 275 -17.28 -5.20 0.83
N LEU A 276 -17.49 -6.49 1.11
CA LEU A 276 -17.05 -7.16 2.34
C LEU A 276 -15.51 -7.28 2.42
N LEU A 277 -14.95 -6.89 3.57
CA LEU A 277 -13.58 -7.18 3.96
C LEU A 277 -13.51 -8.57 4.63
N GLU A 278 -12.59 -9.45 4.20
CA GLU A 278 -12.46 -10.83 4.75
C GLU A 278 -11.52 -10.94 5.97
N GLY A 279 -10.78 -9.88 6.31
CA GLY A 279 -9.88 -9.86 7.47
C GLY A 279 -10.55 -9.40 8.76
N LYS A 280 -9.79 -9.45 9.85
CA LYS A 280 -10.16 -8.85 11.13
C LYS A 280 -9.35 -7.57 11.31
N SER A 281 -10.01 -6.41 11.38
CA SER A 281 -9.33 -5.15 11.72
C SER A 281 -8.86 -5.11 13.17
N SER A 282 -9.59 -5.76 14.09
CA SER A 282 -9.25 -5.81 15.52
C SER A 282 -9.27 -7.24 16.08
N GLY A 283 -8.70 -7.42 17.28
CA GLY A 283 -8.64 -8.72 17.97
C GLY A 283 -10.00 -9.24 18.46
N LYS A 284 -10.96 -8.34 18.67
CA LYS A 284 -12.32 -8.63 19.17
C LYS A 284 -13.33 -8.66 18.01
N PRO A 285 -14.39 -9.48 18.07
CA PRO A 285 -15.48 -9.39 17.12
C PRO A 285 -16.35 -8.14 17.39
N PHE A 286 -16.72 -7.40 16.35
CA PHE A 286 -17.68 -6.29 16.50
C PHE A 286 -19.10 -6.83 16.75
N LYS A 287 -19.88 -6.17 17.63
CA LYS A 287 -21.28 -6.54 17.91
C LYS A 287 -22.18 -6.35 16.68
N PHE A 288 -21.96 -5.27 15.94
CA PHE A 288 -22.73 -4.84 14.78
C PHE A 288 -21.93 -4.99 13.48
N GLY A 289 -22.59 -4.74 12.34
CA GLY A 289 -21.92 -4.57 11.05
C GLY A 289 -21.75 -3.10 10.70
N TYR A 290 -20.80 -2.79 9.82
CA TYR A 290 -20.52 -1.41 9.37
C TYR A 290 -20.29 -1.37 7.87
N ASN A 291 -20.76 -0.32 7.20
CA ASN A 291 -20.38 0.02 5.84
C ASN A 291 -19.72 1.39 5.82
N LEU A 292 -18.47 1.44 5.36
CA LEU A 292 -17.65 2.65 5.27
C LEU A 292 -17.70 3.18 3.84
N LEU A 293 -17.83 4.50 3.68
CA LEU A 293 -17.85 5.14 2.35
C LEU A 293 -16.42 5.46 1.85
N GLU A 294 -15.49 5.69 2.78
CA GLU A 294 -14.10 6.08 2.52
C GLU A 294 -13.13 5.18 3.31
N GLY A 295 -11.83 5.39 3.12
CA GLY A 295 -10.73 4.59 3.70
C GLY A 295 -10.01 3.70 2.66
N ASP A 296 -8.69 3.60 2.81
CA ASP A 296 -7.82 2.80 1.93
C ASP A 296 -7.62 1.36 2.46
N VAL A 297 -7.55 0.37 1.56
CA VAL A 297 -7.40 -1.06 1.89
C VAL A 297 -6.08 -1.64 1.38
N ASN A 298 -5.54 -2.61 2.14
CA ASN A 298 -4.36 -3.35 1.70
C ASN A 298 -4.60 -4.10 0.36
N ARG A 299 -3.51 -4.45 -0.35
CA ARG A 299 -3.56 -5.06 -1.71
C ARG A 299 -4.57 -6.21 -1.83
N ASP A 300 -4.64 -7.07 -0.83
CA ASP A 300 -5.47 -8.29 -0.87
C ASP A 300 -6.92 -8.05 -0.37
N ARG A 301 -7.21 -6.82 0.10
CA ARG A 301 -8.50 -6.33 0.59
C ARG A 301 -9.01 -7.13 1.79
N GLU A 302 -8.11 -7.34 2.74
CA GLU A 302 -8.39 -8.02 4.00
C GLU A 302 -8.76 -7.02 5.11
N ARG A 303 -8.07 -5.87 5.20
CA ARG A 303 -8.33 -4.80 6.19
C ARG A 303 -8.04 -3.41 5.61
N LEU A 304 -8.54 -2.36 6.28
CA LEU A 304 -8.09 -0.99 6.07
C LEU A 304 -6.58 -0.85 6.38
N ILE A 305 -5.94 0.19 5.82
CA ILE A 305 -4.52 0.46 6.03
C ILE A 305 -4.28 1.14 7.39
N ASP A 306 -5.11 2.10 7.78
CA ASP A 306 -4.99 2.82 9.05
C ASP A 306 -6.11 2.43 10.06
N PRO A 307 -5.77 1.78 11.19
CA PRO A 307 -6.71 1.50 12.27
C PRO A 307 -7.22 2.75 13.00
N ALA A 308 -6.50 3.87 12.99
CA ALA A 308 -6.93 5.12 13.60
C ALA A 308 -7.99 5.83 12.74
N GLU A 309 -7.82 5.82 11.41
CA GLU A 309 -8.88 6.20 10.46
C GLU A 309 -10.13 5.34 10.65
N GLU A 310 -9.99 4.00 10.72
CA GLU A 310 -11.12 3.10 10.98
C GLU A 310 -11.85 3.46 12.30
N ALA A 311 -11.11 3.62 13.39
CA ALA A 311 -11.69 3.96 14.70
C ALA A 311 -12.40 5.33 14.69
N LYS A 312 -11.84 6.32 13.98
CA LYS A 312 -12.46 7.64 13.81
C LYS A 312 -13.77 7.55 13.04
N VAL A 313 -13.77 6.95 11.85
CA VAL A 313 -14.99 6.84 11.01
C VAL A 313 -16.08 6.04 11.72
N LEU A 314 -15.72 4.97 12.45
CA LEU A 314 -16.66 4.23 13.28
C LEU A 314 -17.27 5.10 14.40
N ALA A 315 -16.47 5.95 15.06
CA ALA A 315 -16.97 6.87 16.08
C ALA A 315 -17.91 7.94 15.49
N GLU A 316 -17.59 8.48 14.30
CA GLU A 316 -18.44 9.43 13.58
C GLU A 316 -19.78 8.81 13.15
N ILE A 317 -19.76 7.58 12.62
CA ILE A 317 -20.98 6.81 12.30
C ILE A 317 -21.86 6.63 13.54
N TRP A 318 -21.28 6.31 14.71
CA TRP A 318 -22.04 6.17 15.95
C TRP A 318 -22.60 7.52 16.47
N ALA A 319 -21.80 8.57 16.42
CA ALA A 319 -22.21 9.91 16.85
C ALA A 319 -23.39 10.45 16.03
N GLU A 320 -23.41 10.21 14.71
CA GLU A 320 -24.55 10.57 13.85
C GLU A 320 -25.73 9.59 14.05
N SER A 321 -25.49 8.29 14.18
CA SER A 321 -26.56 7.30 14.41
C SER A 321 -27.38 7.58 15.67
N ILE A 322 -26.73 8.04 16.76
CA ILE A 322 -27.39 8.45 18.02
C ILE A 322 -28.25 9.70 17.84
N GLN A 323 -27.93 10.58 16.88
CA GLN A 323 -28.74 11.75 16.55
C GLN A 323 -29.93 11.40 15.63
N LEU A 324 -29.79 10.37 14.79
CA LEU A 324 -30.80 9.95 13.82
C LEU A 324 -31.88 9.02 14.39
N GLN A 325 -31.55 8.15 15.37
CA GLN A 325 -32.49 7.15 15.90
C GLN A 325 -32.52 7.12 17.43
N GLU A 326 -33.60 7.64 18.01
CA GLU A 326 -33.87 7.53 19.45
C GLU A 326 -33.94 6.06 19.89
N GLY A 327 -33.22 5.73 20.97
CA GLY A 327 -33.16 4.39 21.54
C GLY A 327 -31.84 3.67 21.28
N ILE A 328 -31.07 4.04 20.26
CA ILE A 328 -29.82 3.37 19.91
C ILE A 328 -28.68 3.67 20.92
N GLU A 329 -28.81 4.74 21.71
CA GLU A 329 -27.89 5.06 22.81
C GLU A 329 -27.83 3.95 23.87
N LYS A 330 -28.91 3.15 24.00
CA LYS A 330 -28.96 1.99 24.91
C LYS A 330 -28.04 0.87 24.44
N GLU A 331 -27.95 0.63 23.14
CA GLU A 331 -27.05 -0.37 22.55
C GLU A 331 -25.59 0.07 22.59
N TRP A 332 -25.32 1.36 22.36
CA TRP A 332 -24.00 1.96 22.56
C TRP A 332 -23.53 1.81 24.02
N VAL A 333 -24.35 2.21 24.99
CA VAL A 333 -24.05 2.11 26.42
C VAL A 333 -23.94 0.65 26.89
N ALA A 334 -24.74 -0.26 26.33
CA ALA A 334 -24.60 -1.70 26.59
C ALA A 334 -23.26 -2.23 26.07
N MET A 335 -22.91 -1.93 24.81
CA MET A 335 -21.63 -2.36 24.20
C MET A 335 -20.41 -1.86 24.98
N LEU A 336 -20.44 -0.62 25.48
CA LEU A 336 -19.35 -0.08 26.30
C LEU A 336 -19.23 -0.83 27.65
N ARG A 337 -20.35 -1.02 28.37
CA ARG A 337 -20.36 -1.75 29.66
C ARG A 337 -20.01 -3.23 29.52
N GLU A 338 -20.35 -3.84 28.39
CA GLU A 338 -19.96 -5.22 28.06
C GLU A 338 -18.46 -5.32 27.75
N ASN A 339 -17.87 -4.32 27.07
CA ASN A 339 -16.44 -4.32 26.74
C ASN A 339 -15.51 -3.95 27.89
N GLU A 340 -15.90 -3.01 28.77
CA GLU A 340 -15.08 -2.50 29.88
C GLU A 340 -14.54 -3.63 30.78
N PHE A 341 -15.33 -4.69 30.97
CA PHE A 341 -14.91 -5.89 31.71
C PHE A 341 -14.50 -7.06 30.82
N ALA A 342 -14.64 -6.97 29.49
CA ALA A 342 -14.37 -8.10 28.58
C ALA A 342 -12.88 -8.45 28.49
N ASP A 343 -12.00 -7.45 28.41
CA ASP A 343 -10.55 -7.71 28.39
C ASP A 343 -10.08 -8.28 29.72
N ASP A 344 -10.55 -7.73 30.85
CA ASP A 344 -10.27 -8.27 32.18
C ASP A 344 -10.77 -9.71 32.35
N VAL A 345 -12.00 -10.00 31.93
CA VAL A 345 -12.58 -11.36 31.95
C VAL A 345 -11.79 -12.33 31.08
N GLU A 346 -11.32 -11.89 29.91
CA GLU A 346 -10.50 -12.72 29.04
C GLU A 346 -9.09 -12.91 29.62
N ILE A 347 -8.42 -11.86 30.11
CA ILE A 347 -7.13 -11.95 30.82
C ILE A 347 -7.21 -12.94 31.99
N ILE A 348 -8.27 -12.90 32.79
CA ILE A 348 -8.46 -13.82 33.91
C ILE A 348 -8.53 -15.28 33.43
N ARG A 349 -9.25 -15.56 32.34
CA ARG A 349 -9.47 -16.91 31.78
C ARG A 349 -8.27 -17.42 30.96
N SER A 350 -7.82 -16.62 30.01
CA SER A 350 -6.84 -16.98 28.98
C SER A 350 -5.41 -16.80 29.46
N SER A 351 -5.09 -15.75 30.21
CA SER A 351 -3.73 -15.48 30.69
C SER A 351 -3.50 -16.04 32.09
N LEU A 352 -4.29 -15.60 33.08
CA LEU A 352 -4.11 -15.97 34.49
C LEU A 352 -4.63 -17.38 34.84
N LYS A 353 -5.35 -18.03 33.92
CA LYS A 353 -5.97 -19.37 34.08
C LYS A 353 -6.82 -19.51 35.35
N ARG A 354 -7.55 -18.45 35.71
CA ARG A 354 -8.51 -18.41 36.82
C ARG A 354 -9.94 -18.30 36.31
N ARG A 355 -10.90 -18.43 37.24
CA ARG A 355 -12.31 -18.14 36.98
C ARG A 355 -12.58 -16.68 37.37
N PRO A 356 -13.13 -15.84 36.48
CA PRO A 356 -13.55 -14.49 36.82
C PRO A 356 -14.83 -14.52 37.66
N GLU A 357 -14.87 -13.65 38.66
CA GLU A 357 -16.03 -13.36 39.52
C GLU A 357 -16.07 -11.85 39.73
N GLN A 358 -17.22 -11.22 39.54
CA GLN A 358 -17.34 -9.76 39.59
C GLN A 358 -17.53 -9.28 41.03
N LEU A 359 -16.64 -8.42 41.50
CA LEU A 359 -16.82 -7.68 42.75
C LEU A 359 -17.70 -6.44 42.49
N THR A 360 -18.57 -6.11 43.44
CA THR A 360 -19.37 -4.87 43.37
C THR A 360 -18.52 -3.67 43.80
N SER A 361 -18.77 -2.48 43.24
CA SER A 361 -18.01 -1.25 43.52
C SER A 361 -17.86 -0.96 45.04
N PRO A 362 -18.90 -1.10 45.89
CA PRO A 362 -18.76 -0.90 47.35
C PRO A 362 -17.77 -1.85 48.05
N VAL A 363 -17.32 -2.92 47.39
CA VAL A 363 -16.24 -3.81 47.85
C VAL A 363 -14.94 -3.54 47.10
N TRP A 364 -15.01 -3.28 45.80
CA TRP A 364 -13.83 -2.98 44.96
C TRP A 364 -13.16 -1.67 45.35
N ASP A 365 -13.91 -0.56 45.44
CA ASP A 365 -13.35 0.79 45.58
C ASP A 365 -12.56 0.96 46.90
N PRO A 366 -13.02 0.45 48.07
CA PRO A 366 -12.22 0.49 49.29
C PRO A 366 -10.95 -0.35 49.19
N LEU A 367 -11.03 -1.57 48.65
CA LEU A 367 -9.86 -2.44 48.49
C LEU A 367 -8.84 -1.83 47.51
N ARG A 368 -9.32 -1.22 46.43
CA ARG A 368 -8.50 -0.52 45.43
C ARG A 368 -7.81 0.71 46.02
N LYS A 369 -8.52 1.50 46.83
CA LYS A 369 -8.00 2.68 47.53
C LYS A 369 -6.85 2.35 48.50
N TYR A 370 -6.91 1.20 49.17
CA TYR A 370 -5.84 0.73 50.06
C TYR A 370 -4.81 -0.20 49.37
N GLY A 371 -4.86 -0.35 48.03
CA GLY A 371 -3.90 -1.16 47.27
C GLY A 371 -3.98 -2.67 47.53
N LEU A 372 -5.07 -3.16 48.13
CA LEU A 372 -5.25 -4.55 48.55
C LEU A 372 -5.69 -5.50 47.40
N VAL A 373 -6.08 -4.93 46.26
CA VAL A 373 -6.42 -5.64 45.02
C VAL A 373 -5.67 -5.02 43.83
N ARG A 374 -5.54 -5.78 42.75
CA ARG A 374 -5.00 -5.35 41.46
C ARG A 374 -6.02 -5.63 40.36
N THR A 375 -6.00 -4.86 39.29
CA THR A 375 -6.66 -5.28 38.03
C THR A 375 -5.98 -6.54 37.47
N PRO A 376 -6.68 -7.34 36.65
CA PRO A 376 -6.11 -8.44 35.89
C PRO A 376 -4.86 -8.04 35.08
N ARG A 377 -4.87 -6.88 34.40
CA ARG A 377 -3.68 -6.36 33.69
C ARG A 377 -2.53 -6.03 34.64
N GLU A 378 -2.76 -5.29 35.73
CA GLU A 378 -1.73 -5.06 36.77
C GLU A 378 -1.16 -6.38 37.30
N GLN A 379 -2.01 -7.41 37.47
CA GLN A 379 -1.59 -8.71 37.97
C GLN A 379 -0.77 -9.50 36.92
N GLN A 380 -1.01 -9.31 35.61
CA GLN A 380 -0.09 -9.80 34.57
C GLN A 380 1.27 -9.10 34.64
N CYS A 381 1.29 -7.76 34.67
CA CYS A 381 2.51 -6.97 34.73
C CYS A 381 3.34 -7.32 35.97
N TYR A 382 2.70 -7.44 37.14
CA TYR A 382 3.32 -7.92 38.37
C TYR A 382 3.94 -9.31 38.22
N LEU A 383 3.25 -10.27 37.58
CA LEU A 383 3.76 -11.62 37.41
C LEU A 383 4.93 -11.70 36.40
N LEU A 384 4.94 -10.89 35.34
CA LEU A 384 6.06 -10.82 34.39
C LEU A 384 7.27 -10.12 35.04
N ASN A 385 7.03 -9.06 35.82
CA ASN A 385 8.11 -8.37 36.51
C ASN A 385 8.77 -9.26 37.59
N GLN A 386 7.96 -9.97 38.38
CA GLN A 386 8.44 -10.94 39.37
C GLN A 386 8.93 -12.28 38.76
N ALA A 387 8.87 -12.48 37.45
CA ALA A 387 9.43 -13.66 36.81
C ALA A 387 10.98 -13.64 36.86
N PRO A 388 11.65 -14.80 36.98
CA PRO A 388 13.10 -14.86 36.93
C PRO A 388 13.61 -14.48 35.53
N ARG A 389 14.79 -13.84 35.45
CA ARG A 389 15.50 -13.65 34.18
C ARG A 389 15.80 -15.02 33.55
N THR A 390 15.61 -15.12 32.24
CA THR A 390 15.71 -16.38 31.50
C THR A 390 17.13 -16.93 31.53
N GLN A 391 17.30 -18.16 32.01
CA GLN A 391 18.59 -18.85 31.94
C GLN A 391 18.86 -19.23 30.49
N SER A 392 20.03 -18.81 29.98
CA SER A 392 20.31 -18.71 28.54
C SER A 392 19.95 -19.97 27.73
N ARG A 393 18.96 -19.83 26.85
CA ARG A 393 18.79 -20.70 25.69
C ARG A 393 19.73 -20.20 24.59
N GLY A 394 20.97 -20.68 24.57
CA GLY A 394 21.98 -20.28 23.57
C GLY A 394 21.84 -20.98 22.21
N THR A 395 20.65 -20.94 21.58
CA THR A 395 20.45 -21.46 20.21
C THR A 395 20.71 -20.35 19.19
N THR A 396 21.04 -20.70 17.94
CA THR A 396 21.28 -19.68 16.91
C THR A 396 19.99 -18.91 16.54
N TYR A 397 18.82 -19.50 16.78
CA TYR A 397 17.52 -18.83 16.64
C TYR A 397 17.33 -17.74 17.70
N SER A 398 17.48 -18.04 18.98
CA SER A 398 17.27 -17.07 20.06
C SER A 398 18.28 -15.92 20.01
N LEU A 399 19.56 -16.23 19.76
CA LEU A 399 20.62 -15.24 19.55
C LEU A 399 20.36 -14.38 18.30
N GLY A 400 19.75 -14.95 17.26
CA GLY A 400 19.33 -14.23 16.06
C GLY A 400 18.16 -13.27 16.33
N VAL A 401 17.11 -13.73 17.02
CA VAL A 401 15.97 -12.91 17.45
C VAL A 401 16.44 -11.76 18.35
N GLU A 402 17.25 -12.06 19.37
CA GLU A 402 17.78 -11.06 20.29
C GLU A 402 18.63 -10.01 19.57
N ARG A 403 19.53 -10.42 18.66
CA ARG A 403 20.37 -9.49 17.90
C ARG A 403 19.56 -8.63 16.93
N ALA A 404 18.64 -9.24 16.19
CA ALA A 404 17.78 -8.52 15.24
C ALA A 404 16.84 -7.54 15.95
N LEU A 405 16.31 -7.89 17.13
CA LEU A 405 15.52 -6.98 17.95
C LEU A 405 16.37 -5.84 18.53
N ARG A 406 17.59 -6.11 19.04
CA ARG A 406 18.51 -5.05 19.47
C ARG A 406 18.84 -4.08 18.33
N ALA A 407 19.07 -4.60 17.11
CA ALA A 407 19.29 -3.76 15.93
C ALA A 407 18.04 -2.94 15.54
N ALA A 408 16.83 -3.51 15.68
CA ALA A 408 15.57 -2.79 15.51
C ALA A 408 15.43 -1.63 16.49
N LEU A 409 15.66 -1.88 17.79
CA LEU A 409 15.62 -0.86 18.84
C LEU A 409 16.66 0.25 18.59
N ALA A 410 17.82 -0.07 18.00
CA ALA A 410 18.86 0.90 17.66
C ALA A 410 18.54 1.82 16.45
N LEU A 411 17.47 1.59 15.69
CA LEU A 411 17.07 2.43 14.54
C LEU A 411 16.33 3.72 14.93
N ASP A 412 15.85 3.81 16.18
CA ASP A 412 14.98 4.88 16.67
C ASP A 412 15.54 5.43 18.01
N SER A 413 15.61 6.76 18.11
CA SER A 413 16.14 7.46 19.28
C SER A 413 15.33 7.23 20.56
N ARG A 414 14.05 6.84 20.45
CA ARG A 414 13.17 6.48 21.56
C ARG A 414 13.50 5.11 22.17
N THR A 415 14.01 4.17 21.36
CA THR A 415 14.18 2.76 21.76
C THR A 415 15.63 2.31 21.94
N LYS A 416 16.60 3.01 21.33
CA LYS A 416 18.03 2.62 21.31
C LYS A 416 18.67 2.38 22.68
N ASP A 417 18.20 3.07 23.71
CA ASP A 417 18.76 3.06 25.07
C ASP A 417 17.99 2.12 26.02
N LEU A 418 17.02 1.33 25.50
CA LEU A 418 16.23 0.36 26.27
C LEU A 418 17.02 -0.92 26.61
N ASN A 419 16.96 -1.32 27.88
CA ASN A 419 17.65 -2.49 28.42
C ASN A 419 16.80 -3.77 28.21
N LEU A 420 17.11 -4.53 27.17
CA LEU A 420 16.40 -5.75 26.79
C LEU A 420 16.63 -6.90 27.79
N ILE A 421 15.58 -7.32 28.50
CA ILE A 421 15.62 -8.39 29.51
C ILE A 421 14.60 -9.48 29.18
N PHE A 422 15.08 -10.68 28.86
CA PHE A 422 14.20 -11.84 28.76
C PHE A 422 13.84 -12.41 30.14
N LYS A 423 12.54 -12.60 30.36
CA LYS A 423 11.90 -13.13 31.57
C LYS A 423 11.27 -14.49 31.28
N SER A 424 11.41 -15.46 32.18
CA SER A 424 10.87 -16.81 31.96
C SER A 424 9.37 -16.87 32.30
N GLY A 425 8.57 -16.42 31.33
CA GLY A 425 7.16 -16.04 31.46
C GLY A 425 6.17 -17.17 31.26
N ALA A 426 6.56 -18.44 31.47
CA ALA A 426 5.75 -19.63 31.16
C ALA A 426 4.40 -19.77 31.93
N LYS A 427 4.05 -18.80 32.79
CA LYS A 427 2.77 -18.70 33.53
C LYS A 427 2.00 -17.40 33.25
N THR A 428 2.50 -16.56 32.36
CA THR A 428 1.93 -15.25 32.00
C THR A 428 1.78 -15.17 30.48
N ASP A 429 0.57 -15.04 29.97
CA ASP A 429 0.36 -14.68 28.56
C ASP A 429 0.35 -13.14 28.43
N LEU A 430 1.47 -12.55 28.84
CA LEU A 430 1.85 -11.16 28.57
C LEU A 430 3.17 -11.23 27.80
N ASP A 431 3.25 -10.51 26.68
CA ASP A 431 4.33 -10.64 25.71
C ASP A 431 5.56 -9.82 26.09
N LEU A 432 5.34 -8.56 26.49
CA LEU A 432 6.35 -7.69 27.06
C LEU A 432 5.76 -6.71 28.10
N LEU A 433 6.65 -6.00 28.78
CA LEU A 433 6.37 -4.92 29.73
C LEU A 433 7.56 -3.94 29.68
N LEU A 434 7.29 -2.64 29.67
CA LEU A 434 8.30 -1.61 29.92
C LEU A 434 8.28 -1.24 31.41
N ASP A 435 9.44 -1.19 32.06
CA ASP A 435 9.59 -0.85 33.47
C ASP A 435 10.71 0.18 33.62
N GLY A 436 10.37 1.45 33.41
CA GLY A 436 11.36 2.51 33.19
C GLY A 436 12.13 2.26 31.89
N CYS A 437 13.44 2.02 31.99
CA CYS A 437 14.27 1.65 30.83
C CYS A 437 14.40 0.13 30.62
N ASP A 438 13.91 -0.71 31.55
CA ASP A 438 13.99 -2.17 31.44
C ASP A 438 12.85 -2.68 30.54
N LEU A 439 13.17 -3.07 29.30
CA LEU A 439 12.24 -3.71 28.37
C LEU A 439 12.20 -5.22 28.63
N GLN A 440 11.17 -5.66 29.32
CA GLN A 440 11.03 -7.03 29.82
C GLN A 440 10.20 -7.89 28.85
N ILE A 441 10.80 -8.89 28.20
CA ILE A 441 10.13 -9.72 27.17
C ILE A 441 10.02 -11.18 27.60
N ASN A 442 8.89 -11.82 27.30
CA ASN A 442 8.59 -13.20 27.63
C ASN A 442 9.41 -14.20 26.78
N ASP A 443 10.07 -15.18 27.43
CA ASP A 443 10.92 -16.17 26.76
C ASP A 443 10.21 -17.12 25.78
N LYS A 444 8.86 -17.09 25.70
CA LYS A 444 8.12 -17.72 24.60
C LYS A 444 8.58 -17.25 23.21
N TRP A 445 9.10 -16.02 23.10
CA TRP A 445 9.60 -15.45 21.84
C TRP A 445 10.99 -15.98 21.42
N LEU A 446 11.79 -16.50 22.35
CA LEU A 446 13.11 -17.09 22.07
C LEU A 446 13.04 -18.56 21.63
N ASP A 447 11.85 -19.13 21.49
CA ASP A 447 11.61 -20.51 21.10
C ASP A 447 10.83 -20.54 19.78
N PHE A 448 11.47 -21.03 18.70
CA PHE A 448 10.90 -21.06 17.35
C PHE A 448 9.50 -21.70 17.28
N LYS A 449 9.19 -22.67 18.15
CA LYS A 449 7.89 -23.35 18.15
C LYS A 449 6.82 -22.50 18.84
N ASN A 450 7.18 -21.81 19.91
CA ASN A 450 6.25 -21.00 20.70
C ASN A 450 5.99 -19.63 20.09
N SER A 451 7.02 -18.95 19.55
CA SER A 451 6.87 -17.66 18.87
C SER A 451 5.91 -17.76 17.68
N HIS A 452 6.13 -18.74 16.81
CA HIS A 452 5.27 -19.02 15.65
C HIS A 452 3.93 -19.71 15.97
N ARG A 453 3.55 -19.88 17.25
CA ARG A 453 2.31 -20.58 17.63
C ARG A 453 1.07 -19.78 17.28
N LEU A 454 1.11 -18.45 17.45
CA LEU A 454 0.00 -17.54 17.13
C LEU A 454 0.15 -16.93 15.74
N ALA A 455 1.38 -16.60 15.34
CA ALA A 455 1.75 -16.10 14.01
C ALA A 455 2.54 -17.14 13.18
N PRO A 456 1.91 -18.21 12.65
CA PRO A 456 2.63 -19.20 11.86
C PRO A 456 3.00 -18.66 10.48
N CYS A 457 4.26 -18.28 10.26
CA CYS A 457 4.81 -17.88 8.96
C CYS A 457 4.92 -19.04 7.94
N ARG A 458 5.52 -18.78 6.76
CA ARG A 458 5.77 -19.83 5.74
C ARG A 458 6.73 -20.91 6.25
N LEU A 459 7.83 -20.51 6.89
CA LEU A 459 8.90 -21.41 7.32
C LEU A 459 8.41 -22.36 8.42
N SER A 460 7.78 -21.85 9.48
CA SER A 460 7.24 -22.69 10.56
C SER A 460 6.18 -23.66 10.06
N ARG A 461 5.26 -23.25 9.17
CA ARG A 461 4.27 -24.15 8.54
C ARG A 461 4.90 -25.31 7.74
N GLN A 462 6.14 -25.17 7.27
CA GLN A 462 6.87 -26.23 6.58
C GLN A 462 7.73 -27.07 7.54
N ALA A 463 8.41 -26.44 8.50
CA ALA A 463 9.13 -27.11 9.60
C ALA A 463 8.20 -27.92 10.55
N TYR A 464 6.89 -27.66 10.53
CA TYR A 464 5.88 -28.52 11.18
C TYR A 464 5.53 -29.80 10.40
N ARG A 465 6.06 -29.98 9.19
CA ARG A 465 5.74 -31.12 8.28
C ARG A 465 6.96 -31.98 7.97
N GLU A 466 8.10 -31.33 7.81
CA GLU A 466 9.41 -31.94 7.62
C GLU A 466 10.15 -31.85 8.97
N TYR A 467 10.79 -32.93 9.45
CA TYR A 467 11.49 -32.97 10.75
C TYR A 467 12.84 -32.21 10.72
N SER A 468 12.79 -30.95 10.29
CA SER A 468 13.93 -30.05 10.15
C SER A 468 13.97 -29.09 11.34
N ASN A 469 15.00 -29.19 12.18
CA ASN A 469 15.25 -28.19 13.21
C ASN A 469 15.57 -26.84 12.53
N ALA A 470 14.65 -25.88 12.67
CA ALA A 470 14.86 -24.51 12.22
C ALA A 470 15.74 -23.74 13.23
N ASP A 471 17.00 -24.17 13.36
CA ASP A 471 17.93 -23.67 14.37
C ASP A 471 18.39 -22.22 14.15
N HIS A 472 17.99 -21.57 13.05
CA HIS A 472 18.39 -20.21 12.64
C HIS A 472 17.20 -19.24 12.53
N PHE A 473 17.36 -18.03 13.08
CA PHE A 473 16.48 -16.90 12.81
C PHE A 473 16.50 -16.57 11.31
N SER A 474 15.34 -16.54 10.67
CA SER A 474 15.21 -16.52 9.20
C SER A 474 13.90 -15.89 8.74
N CYS A 475 13.27 -15.08 9.61
CA CYS A 475 11.94 -14.55 9.41
C CYS A 475 11.74 -13.21 10.15
N ASP A 476 11.53 -12.15 9.37
CA ASP A 476 11.25 -10.78 9.79
C ASP A 476 10.15 -10.65 10.86
N HIS A 477 8.97 -11.22 10.62
CA HIS A 477 7.76 -10.95 11.43
C HIS A 477 7.92 -11.09 12.95
N ILE A 478 8.73 -12.04 13.45
CA ILE A 478 8.95 -12.19 14.91
C ILE A 478 9.55 -10.93 15.55
N VAL A 479 10.36 -10.17 14.80
CA VAL A 479 10.95 -8.92 15.29
C VAL A 479 10.05 -7.72 15.02
N THR A 480 9.29 -7.71 13.91
CA THR A 480 8.31 -6.64 13.66
C THR A 480 7.14 -6.70 14.63
N ASP A 481 6.58 -7.90 14.89
CA ASP A 481 5.52 -8.14 15.88
C ASP A 481 5.95 -7.66 17.27
N LEU A 482 7.21 -7.93 17.67
CA LEU A 482 7.78 -7.44 18.93
C LEU A 482 8.04 -5.94 18.93
N TYR A 483 8.44 -5.35 17.80
CA TYR A 483 8.69 -3.90 17.70
C TYR A 483 7.39 -3.09 17.72
N GLU A 484 6.32 -3.56 17.07
CA GLU A 484 4.96 -3.01 17.19
C GLU A 484 4.54 -2.97 18.66
N LEU A 485 4.70 -4.07 19.39
CA LEU A 485 4.37 -4.14 20.82
C LEU A 485 5.22 -3.18 21.69
N VAL A 486 6.46 -2.87 21.30
CA VAL A 486 7.31 -1.86 21.99
C VAL A 486 6.79 -0.45 21.74
N LEU A 487 6.47 -0.10 20.48
CA LEU A 487 5.89 1.21 20.15
C LEU A 487 4.54 1.42 20.87
N ASP A 488 3.72 0.38 20.94
CA ASP A 488 2.45 0.40 21.65
C ASP A 488 2.61 0.45 23.19
N GLU A 489 3.75 0.05 23.75
CA GLU A 489 4.06 0.22 25.18
C GLU A 489 4.55 1.64 25.47
N LEU A 490 5.42 2.21 24.62
CA LEU A 490 5.87 3.62 24.72
C LEU A 490 4.70 4.60 24.69
N LYS A 491 3.77 4.44 23.74
CA LYS A 491 2.52 5.24 23.63
C LYS A 491 1.61 5.19 24.85
N ARG A 492 1.84 4.26 25.79
CA ARG A 492 1.10 4.13 27.07
C ARG A 492 1.89 4.65 28.28
N HIS A 493 3.12 5.10 28.08
CA HIS A 493 3.94 5.79 29.08
C HIS A 493 4.12 7.29 28.79
N ASP A 494 3.97 7.73 27.53
CA ASP A 494 4.06 9.14 27.13
C ASP A 494 2.79 9.93 27.50
N GLU A 495 2.68 10.37 28.76
CA GLU A 495 1.69 11.40 29.16
C GLU A 495 2.09 12.79 28.61
N ILE A 496 1.79 13.02 27.33
CA ILE A 496 1.80 14.32 26.63
C ILE A 496 3.19 14.95 26.41
N ASP A 497 3.79 14.72 25.24
CA ASP A 497 4.46 15.81 24.48
C ASP A 497 4.72 15.43 23.00
N SER A 498 3.75 15.67 22.12
CA SER A 498 3.84 15.33 20.69
C SER A 498 4.39 16.48 19.83
N ASN A 499 5.59 16.98 20.14
CA ASN A 499 6.06 18.26 19.57
C ASN A 499 7.56 18.37 19.21
N GLU A 500 8.29 17.26 19.10
CA GLU A 500 9.59 17.21 18.39
C GLU A 500 9.51 16.35 17.12
N SER A 501 10.30 16.70 16.11
CA SER A 501 10.17 16.18 14.75
C SER A 501 10.82 14.80 14.55
N SER A 502 10.19 13.75 15.07
CA SER A 502 10.56 12.36 14.77
C SER A 502 10.12 11.96 13.34
N GLU A 503 10.72 10.88 12.84
CA GLU A 503 10.07 10.12 11.77
C GLU A 503 8.70 9.58 12.21
N SER A 504 7.85 9.28 11.23
CA SER A 504 6.60 8.56 11.49
C SER A 504 6.87 7.10 11.87
N ASP A 505 6.07 6.54 12.78
CA ASP A 505 6.14 5.10 13.12
C ASP A 505 6.05 4.20 11.87
N SER A 506 5.27 4.62 10.86
CA SER A 506 5.11 3.89 9.59
C SER A 506 6.40 3.87 8.76
N SER A 507 7.13 4.98 8.66
CA SER A 507 8.41 5.03 7.94
C SER A 507 9.53 4.29 8.68
N LEU A 508 9.56 4.38 10.02
CA LEU A 508 10.43 3.57 10.87
C LEU A 508 10.16 2.07 10.69
N TYR A 509 8.89 1.67 10.69
CA TYR A 509 8.47 0.28 10.47
C TYR A 509 8.83 -0.22 9.06
N GLN A 510 8.65 0.61 8.02
CA GLN A 510 9.11 0.26 6.68
C GLN A 510 10.62 0.06 6.64
N ARG A 511 11.42 1.00 7.20
CA ARG A 511 12.88 0.85 7.27
C ARG A 511 13.28 -0.42 8.03
N LEU A 512 12.63 -0.72 9.15
CA LEU A 512 12.85 -1.95 9.90
C LEU A 512 12.57 -3.20 9.05
N CYS A 513 11.44 -3.24 8.32
CA CYS A 513 11.07 -4.36 7.47
C CYS A 513 12.02 -4.54 6.28
N GLU A 514 12.64 -3.47 5.78
CA GLU A 514 13.66 -3.52 4.72
C GLU A 514 15.02 -3.96 5.28
N GLN A 515 15.42 -3.48 6.45
CA GLN A 515 16.67 -3.87 7.12
C GLN A 515 16.65 -5.33 7.58
N LEU A 516 15.54 -5.83 8.13
CA LEU A 516 15.41 -7.23 8.55
C LEU A 516 15.49 -8.23 7.38
N ARG A 517 15.01 -7.87 6.19
CA ARG A 517 15.12 -8.70 4.98
C ARG A 517 16.52 -8.68 4.37
N GLN A 518 17.24 -7.58 4.52
CA GLN A 518 18.60 -7.37 4.02
C GLN A 518 19.69 -7.78 5.04
N MET A 519 19.30 -8.11 6.28
CA MET A 519 20.20 -8.59 7.34
C MET A 519 20.86 -9.93 6.95
N PRO A 520 22.20 -10.04 6.92
CA PRO A 520 22.87 -11.29 6.60
C PRO A 520 22.60 -12.41 7.62
N VAL A 521 22.17 -13.57 7.13
CA VAL A 521 21.77 -14.74 7.92
C VAL A 521 22.79 -15.88 7.74
N MET A 522 22.91 -16.79 8.72
CA MET A 522 23.82 -17.94 8.67
C MET A 522 25.27 -17.53 8.33
N VAL A 523 25.82 -16.54 9.04
CA VAL A 523 27.20 -16.11 8.88
C VAL A 523 28.14 -17.17 9.45
N GLU A 524 28.87 -17.85 8.57
CA GLU A 524 29.81 -18.91 8.91
C GLU A 524 31.27 -18.49 8.67
N SER A 525 32.19 -19.23 9.28
CA SER A 525 33.63 -19.10 9.04
C SER A 525 34.29 -20.47 9.04
N ARG A 526 35.07 -20.74 8.00
CA ARG A 526 35.82 -21.98 7.81
C ARG A 526 37.25 -21.68 7.38
N VAL A 527 38.19 -22.54 7.74
CA VAL A 527 39.58 -22.40 7.28
C VAL A 527 39.62 -22.70 5.78
N GLY A 528 40.44 -21.96 5.02
CA GLY A 528 40.65 -22.23 3.60
C GLY A 528 41.47 -23.50 3.36
N THR A 529 41.47 -24.00 2.12
CA THR A 529 42.25 -25.16 1.68
C THR A 529 43.77 -24.89 1.57
N SER A 530 44.21 -23.70 1.96
CA SER A 530 45.62 -23.29 2.01
C SER A 530 45.86 -22.58 3.34
N SER A 531 47.10 -22.66 3.84
CA SER A 531 47.49 -22.03 5.10
C SER A 531 47.22 -20.53 5.09
N GLU A 532 46.95 -19.98 6.28
CA GLU A 532 46.76 -18.53 6.49
C GLU A 532 45.54 -17.94 5.73
N MET A 533 44.54 -18.78 5.43
CA MET A 533 43.26 -18.38 4.83
C MET A 533 42.04 -18.67 5.71
N ILE A 534 41.07 -17.76 5.72
CA ILE A 534 39.72 -17.96 6.26
C ILE A 534 38.71 -17.58 5.16
N VAL A 535 37.72 -18.46 4.96
CA VAL A 535 36.57 -18.21 4.09
C VAL A 535 35.38 -17.88 5.00
N VAL A 536 34.78 -16.72 4.76
CA VAL A 536 33.51 -16.28 5.36
C VAL A 536 32.41 -16.58 4.36
N SER A 537 31.23 -17.00 4.83
CA SER A 537 30.03 -17.19 3.99
C SER A 537 28.76 -16.81 4.74
N TRP A 538 27.72 -16.42 4.02
CA TRP A 538 26.42 -16.01 4.56
C TRP A 538 25.30 -16.33 3.57
N THR A 539 24.07 -16.11 3.99
CA THR A 539 22.85 -16.19 3.16
C THR A 539 22.07 -14.88 3.28
N ASP A 540 21.40 -14.50 2.21
CA ASP A 540 20.55 -13.32 2.07
C ASP A 540 19.15 -13.80 1.62
N LEU A 541 18.09 -13.08 2.00
CA LEU A 541 16.71 -13.48 1.70
C LEU A 541 16.18 -12.93 0.36
N ASP A 542 16.70 -11.79 -0.12
CA ASP A 542 16.16 -11.04 -1.27
C ASP A 542 17.16 -10.83 -2.43
N GLY A 543 18.47 -11.00 -2.22
CA GLY A 543 19.50 -10.58 -3.18
C GLY A 543 19.41 -11.18 -4.60
N ASP A 544 18.95 -12.42 -4.71
CA ASP A 544 18.76 -13.10 -6.00
C ASP A 544 17.55 -12.55 -6.79
N VAL A 545 16.61 -11.87 -6.12
CA VAL A 545 15.43 -11.23 -6.73
C VAL A 545 15.80 -9.88 -7.33
N LEU A 546 16.45 -9.02 -6.53
CA LEU A 546 16.81 -7.65 -6.95
C LEU A 546 17.67 -7.65 -8.21
N SER A 547 18.65 -8.55 -8.28
CA SER A 547 19.57 -8.59 -9.42
C SER A 547 18.93 -9.18 -10.68
N ARG A 548 18.02 -10.17 -10.55
CA ARG A 548 17.35 -10.79 -11.71
C ARG A 548 16.24 -9.93 -12.31
N LEU A 549 15.54 -9.15 -11.50
CA LEU A 549 14.41 -8.33 -11.96
C LEU A 549 14.82 -6.91 -12.35
N TYR A 550 15.79 -6.31 -11.64
CA TYR A 550 16.14 -4.88 -11.80
C TYR A 550 17.59 -4.65 -12.21
N GLY A 551 18.40 -5.71 -12.39
CA GLY A 551 19.81 -5.60 -12.80
C GLY A 551 20.75 -5.02 -11.74
N LEU A 552 20.23 -4.70 -10.54
CA LEU A 552 21.00 -4.14 -9.43
C LEU A 552 22.06 -5.14 -8.95
N ASP A 553 23.17 -4.63 -8.42
CA ASP A 553 24.22 -5.45 -7.78
C ASP A 553 24.57 -4.90 -6.40
N PRO A 554 23.68 -5.10 -5.39
CA PRO A 554 23.92 -4.62 -4.04
C PRO A 554 25.20 -5.20 -3.45
N LYS A 555 25.80 -4.46 -2.52
CA LYS A 555 27.10 -4.80 -1.94
C LYS A 555 26.98 -5.28 -0.51
N CYS A 556 27.81 -6.25 -0.17
CA CYS A 556 27.99 -6.75 1.19
C CYS A 556 29.36 -6.33 1.69
N ARG A 557 29.42 -5.72 2.88
CA ARG A 557 30.65 -5.37 3.59
C ARG A 557 30.98 -6.49 4.58
N VAL A 558 32.21 -6.99 4.51
CA VAL A 558 32.72 -8.05 5.38
C VAL A 558 34.00 -7.59 6.04
N THR A 559 34.00 -7.49 7.36
CA THR A 559 35.17 -7.11 8.16
C THR A 559 35.57 -8.23 9.09
N LEU A 560 36.78 -8.75 8.91
CA LEU A 560 37.33 -9.89 9.63
C LEU A 560 38.14 -9.40 10.84
N HIS A 561 37.44 -9.07 11.92
CA HIS A 561 37.99 -8.52 13.16
C HIS A 561 38.91 -9.50 13.89
N ARG A 562 39.97 -8.98 14.52
CA ARG A 562 40.86 -9.73 15.42
C ARG A 562 40.26 -9.80 16.82
N GLU A 563 40.23 -10.98 17.43
CA GLU A 563 39.76 -11.15 18.81
C GLU A 563 40.61 -10.36 19.80
N SER A 564 41.93 -10.28 19.58
CA SER A 564 42.89 -9.64 20.47
C SER A 564 42.74 -8.11 20.62
N THR A 565 42.17 -7.43 19.62
CA THR A 565 42.04 -5.96 19.60
C THR A 565 40.62 -5.45 19.41
N CYS A 566 39.71 -6.28 18.89
CA CYS A 566 38.38 -5.86 18.43
C CYS A 566 37.24 -6.71 19.00
N SER A 567 37.44 -7.52 20.04
CA SER A 567 36.41 -8.38 20.65
C SER A 567 35.04 -7.69 20.83
N ASN A 568 35.04 -6.45 21.33
CA ASN A 568 33.83 -5.64 21.56
C ASN A 568 33.03 -5.34 20.26
N ARG A 569 33.68 -5.33 19.08
CA ARG A 569 33.02 -5.08 17.78
C ARG A 569 32.01 -6.16 17.40
N ARG A 570 32.01 -7.30 18.09
CA ARG A 570 30.97 -8.34 17.98
C ARG A 570 29.58 -7.80 18.34
N ASP A 571 29.52 -6.83 19.24
CA ASP A 571 28.28 -6.27 19.75
C ASP A 571 27.77 -5.08 18.92
N ASP A 572 28.53 -4.60 17.92
CA ASP A 572 28.09 -3.58 16.96
C ASP A 572 26.85 -4.09 16.19
N LEU A 573 25.76 -3.31 16.23
CA LEU A 573 24.45 -3.71 15.68
C LEU A 573 24.20 -3.18 14.25
N LEU A 574 24.58 -1.92 14.01
CA LEU A 574 24.32 -1.16 12.79
C LEU A 574 25.62 -0.63 12.18
N LEU A 575 25.72 -0.60 10.85
CA LEU A 575 26.80 0.08 10.14
C LEU A 575 26.57 1.60 10.14
N TYR A 576 27.50 2.39 10.67
CA TYR A 576 27.48 3.85 10.60
C TYR A 576 28.57 4.37 9.63
N ASP A 577 28.31 5.52 9.00
CA ASP A 577 29.20 6.12 8.01
C ASP A 577 30.46 6.74 8.65
N GLN A 578 31.56 6.78 7.91
CA GLN A 578 32.92 7.00 8.43
C GLN A 578 33.36 8.48 8.43
N VAL A 579 32.43 9.42 8.23
CA VAL A 579 32.75 10.82 7.89
C VAL A 579 32.97 11.72 9.12
N GLU A 580 32.24 11.54 10.22
CA GLU A 580 32.13 12.56 11.29
C GLU A 580 33.39 12.79 12.15
N HIS A 581 34.43 11.95 12.04
CA HIS A 581 35.67 12.11 12.81
C HIS A 581 36.86 12.74 12.05
N GLN A 582 36.71 13.18 10.79
CA GLN A 582 37.81 13.76 10.00
C GLN A 582 38.17 15.23 10.35
N LEU A 583 37.84 15.72 11.55
CA LEU A 583 38.22 17.06 12.03
C LEU A 583 39.41 17.07 13.01
N SER A 584 40.10 15.95 13.23
CA SER A 584 41.28 15.89 14.11
C SER A 584 42.39 14.95 13.59
N GLY A 585 43.43 15.54 12.99
CA GLY A 585 44.68 14.87 12.62
C GLY A 585 44.72 14.38 11.17
N GLY A 586 45.43 15.09 10.29
CA GLY A 586 45.52 14.77 8.86
C GLY A 586 46.88 14.21 8.41
N SER A 587 46.84 13.25 7.48
CA SER A 587 47.95 12.93 6.57
C SER A 587 47.39 12.27 5.30
N ASN A 588 47.53 12.92 4.15
CA ASN A 588 47.06 12.36 2.87
C ASN A 588 48.05 11.31 2.35
N THR A 589 47.67 10.04 2.41
CA THR A 589 48.32 8.94 1.68
C THR A 589 47.26 8.03 1.04
N PRO A 590 46.98 8.17 -0.26
CA PRO A 590 46.11 7.24 -0.98
C PRO A 590 46.90 5.98 -1.36
N ASP A 591 46.80 4.92 -0.55
CA ASP A 591 47.11 3.51 -0.87
C ASP A 591 46.94 2.65 0.40
N ASN A 592 45.71 2.18 0.70
CA ASN A 592 45.50 1.17 1.76
C ASN A 592 44.21 0.34 1.56
N ASP A 593 43.94 -0.11 0.33
CA ASP A 593 42.79 -0.95 0.00
C ASP A 593 42.83 -2.27 0.79
N GLY A 594 41.81 -2.51 1.62
CA GLY A 594 41.56 -3.79 2.28
C GLY A 594 41.66 -3.84 3.80
N TYR A 595 41.77 -2.70 4.50
CA TYR A 595 41.73 -2.63 5.97
C TYR A 595 40.73 -1.60 6.49
N SER A 596 39.86 -2.02 7.40
CA SER A 596 38.94 -1.16 8.15
C SER A 596 39.66 -0.22 9.12
N ILE A 597 38.94 0.79 9.65
CA ILE A 597 39.42 1.77 10.66
C ILE A 597 40.18 1.11 11.83
N CYS A 598 39.80 -0.09 12.24
CA CYS A 598 40.43 -0.84 13.34
C CYS A 598 41.66 -1.69 12.95
N GLY A 599 42.19 -1.53 11.73
CA GLY A 599 43.35 -2.31 11.23
C GLY A 599 43.05 -3.79 10.99
N CYS A 600 41.77 -4.15 10.88
CA CYS A 600 41.32 -5.50 10.57
C CYS A 600 40.94 -5.62 9.09
N PRO A 601 41.27 -6.74 8.41
CA PRO A 601 40.97 -6.94 7.00
C PRO A 601 39.48 -6.71 6.68
N GLU A 602 39.22 -5.95 5.62
CA GLU A 602 37.87 -5.61 5.16
C GLU A 602 37.76 -5.87 3.65
N LYS A 603 36.59 -6.34 3.20
CA LYS A 603 36.26 -6.49 1.78
C LYS A 603 34.80 -6.13 1.54
N VAL A 604 34.57 -5.36 0.48
CA VAL A 604 33.24 -5.15 -0.11
C VAL A 604 33.12 -6.05 -1.35
N VAL A 605 32.05 -6.84 -1.44
CA VAL A 605 31.81 -7.82 -2.52
C VAL A 605 30.39 -7.74 -3.06
N SER A 606 30.08 -8.44 -4.16
CA SER A 606 28.70 -8.55 -4.64
C SER A 606 27.88 -9.42 -3.69
N GLN A 607 26.62 -9.05 -3.48
CA GLN A 607 25.62 -9.89 -2.81
C GLN A 607 25.48 -11.28 -3.48
N LYS A 608 25.85 -11.42 -4.76
CA LYS A 608 25.86 -12.70 -5.50
C LYS A 608 26.95 -13.68 -5.06
N ASP A 609 28.02 -13.21 -4.44
CA ASP A 609 29.19 -14.03 -4.14
C ASP A 609 28.95 -14.96 -2.93
N PHE A 610 28.00 -14.60 -2.04
CA PHE A 610 27.59 -15.25 -0.78
C PHE A 610 28.74 -15.68 0.16
N SER A 611 29.97 -15.29 -0.17
CA SER A 611 31.19 -15.73 0.46
C SER A 611 32.37 -14.85 0.06
N VAL A 612 33.38 -14.79 0.91
CA VAL A 612 34.63 -14.10 0.61
C VAL A 612 35.80 -14.79 1.31
N THR A 613 36.95 -14.86 0.62
CA THR A 613 38.19 -15.42 1.17
C THR A 613 39.16 -14.31 1.58
N PHE A 614 39.65 -14.39 2.80
CA PHE A 614 40.76 -13.60 3.32
C PHE A 614 42.02 -14.47 3.38
N CYS A 615 43.17 -13.89 3.01
CA CYS A 615 44.45 -14.59 2.87
C CYS A 615 45.57 -13.81 3.58
N GLY A 616 46.67 -14.49 3.93
CA GLY A 616 47.80 -13.87 4.64
C GLY A 616 47.48 -13.53 6.10
N LEU A 617 46.57 -14.28 6.70
CA LEU A 617 46.10 -14.08 8.07
C LEU A 617 47.07 -14.69 9.10
N ASN A 618 47.30 -13.99 10.20
CA ASN A 618 48.22 -14.44 11.23
C ASN A 618 47.70 -15.72 11.91
N SER A 619 48.39 -16.85 11.70
CA SER A 619 48.03 -18.16 12.28
C SER A 619 48.08 -18.23 13.82
N HIS A 620 48.62 -17.22 14.49
CA HIS A 620 48.55 -17.08 15.95
C HIS A 620 47.33 -16.28 16.45
N GLU A 621 46.67 -15.51 15.59
CA GLU A 621 45.51 -14.66 15.91
C GLU A 621 44.20 -15.44 15.77
N ALA A 622 43.14 -15.03 16.47
CA ALA A 622 41.77 -15.49 16.23
C ALA A 622 40.96 -14.38 15.56
N TYR A 623 40.11 -14.75 14.61
CA TYR A 623 39.34 -13.80 13.82
C TYR A 623 37.84 -14.15 13.82
N PHE A 624 36.97 -13.13 13.83
CA PHE A 624 35.53 -13.28 13.60
C PHE A 624 35.04 -12.27 12.55
N PRO A 625 34.14 -12.66 11.63
CA PRO A 625 33.58 -11.73 10.68
C PRO A 625 32.39 -10.97 11.27
N MET A 626 32.31 -9.69 10.91
CA MET A 626 31.08 -8.91 10.91
C MET A 626 30.65 -8.76 9.43
N VAL A 627 29.38 -9.05 9.14
CA VAL A 627 28.82 -9.01 7.78
C VAL A 627 27.56 -8.15 7.80
N SER A 628 27.53 -7.14 6.96
CA SER A 628 26.36 -6.27 6.73
C SER A 628 26.21 -5.99 5.24
N ARG A 629 25.13 -5.31 4.88
CA ARG A 629 25.09 -4.56 3.62
C ARG A 629 26.03 -3.36 3.68
N ASP A 630 26.46 -2.89 2.52
CA ASP A 630 27.31 -1.69 2.38
C ASP A 630 26.45 -0.40 2.32
N ASP A 631 25.47 -0.33 3.21
CA ASP A 631 24.43 0.70 3.26
C ASP A 631 24.39 1.29 4.68
N VAL A 632 24.12 2.59 4.83
CA VAL A 632 24.11 3.24 6.15
C VAL A 632 22.94 2.73 7.00
N GLN A 633 23.19 2.51 8.29
CA GLN A 633 22.32 1.80 9.25
C GLN A 633 22.04 0.32 8.89
N ALA A 634 22.84 -0.30 8.01
CA ALA A 634 22.70 -1.72 7.68
C ALA A 634 22.84 -2.63 8.91
N PHE A 635 21.93 -3.60 9.05
CA PHE A 635 21.97 -4.59 10.13
C PHE A 635 23.15 -5.56 9.97
N PHE A 636 23.97 -5.71 11.02
CA PHE A 636 25.03 -6.72 11.05
C PHE A 636 24.46 -8.11 11.42
N GLY A 637 24.73 -9.10 10.59
CA GLY A 637 24.42 -10.51 10.85
C GLY A 637 25.06 -11.06 12.14
N LEU A 638 24.55 -12.18 12.64
CA LEU A 638 25.04 -12.80 13.89
C LEU A 638 26.46 -13.38 13.70
N ALA A 639 27.46 -12.72 14.28
CA ALA A 639 28.86 -13.09 14.13
C ALA A 639 29.19 -14.47 14.77
N PRO A 640 29.85 -15.39 14.03
CA PRO A 640 30.22 -16.71 14.54
C PRO A 640 31.38 -16.66 15.55
N LYS A 641 31.67 -17.83 16.15
CA LYS A 641 32.82 -18.01 17.05
C LYS A 641 34.14 -17.82 16.30
N SER A 642 35.11 -17.21 16.97
CA SER A 642 36.37 -16.79 16.36
C SER A 642 37.26 -17.98 16.00
N LEU A 643 37.86 -17.89 14.81
CA LEU A 643 38.60 -18.97 14.17
C LEU A 643 40.06 -18.58 13.97
N LYS A 644 40.98 -19.53 14.15
CA LYS A 644 42.41 -19.35 13.81
C LYS A 644 42.72 -19.96 12.44
N PRO A 645 43.52 -19.31 11.58
CA PRO A 645 44.00 -19.92 10.34
C PRO A 645 44.87 -21.15 10.63
N GLU A 646 44.71 -22.22 9.85
CA GLU A 646 45.50 -23.45 10.05
C GLU A 646 46.97 -23.26 9.64
N ARG A 647 47.85 -23.93 10.40
CA ARG A 647 49.30 -23.79 10.33
C ARG A 647 49.94 -25.07 9.79
N VAL A 648 50.74 -24.96 8.74
CA VAL A 648 51.48 -26.11 8.17
C VAL A 648 52.45 -26.68 9.21
N GLN A 649 52.17 -27.87 9.72
CA GLN A 649 53.16 -28.67 10.44
C GLN A 649 54.03 -29.41 9.41
N VAL A 650 55.18 -28.81 9.06
CA VAL A 650 56.22 -29.52 8.30
C VAL A 650 56.73 -30.68 9.17
N PRO A 651 56.70 -31.94 8.70
CA PRO A 651 57.07 -33.10 9.51
C PRO A 651 58.59 -33.21 9.66
N VAL A 652 59.15 -32.48 10.62
CA VAL A 652 60.57 -32.59 11.00
C VAL A 652 60.78 -33.94 11.70
N ASN A 653 61.54 -34.82 11.06
CA ASN A 653 61.86 -36.14 11.59
C ASN A 653 62.64 -36.07 12.91
N ARG A 654 62.34 -36.99 13.83
CA ARG A 654 62.94 -37.04 15.17
C ARG A 654 64.45 -37.26 15.14
N LEU A 655 65.17 -36.47 15.92
CA LEU A 655 66.40 -36.92 16.60
C LEU A 655 66.22 -36.78 18.12
N ARG A 656 66.43 -37.88 18.84
CA ARG A 656 66.45 -37.91 20.31
C ARG A 656 67.85 -37.59 20.80
N THR A 657 67.96 -36.71 21.80
CA THR A 657 69.07 -36.73 22.75
C THR A 657 68.53 -36.51 24.16
N THR A 658 68.85 -37.40 25.09
CA THR A 658 68.44 -37.35 26.49
C THR A 658 69.60 -36.94 27.38
N ILE A 659 69.41 -35.96 28.27
CA ILE A 659 70.28 -35.70 29.43
C ILE A 659 69.39 -35.51 30.66
N ASN A 660 69.86 -36.00 31.81
CA ASN A 660 69.15 -36.05 33.10
C ASN A 660 69.78 -35.12 34.15
N CYS A 661 69.18 -35.11 35.36
CA CYS A 661 69.70 -34.55 36.63
C CYS A 661 69.52 -33.03 36.84
N ALA A 662 69.24 -32.53 38.06
CA ALA A 662 68.83 -33.18 39.31
C ALA A 662 68.12 -32.17 40.25
N THR A 663 67.52 -32.66 41.35
CA THR A 663 67.05 -31.83 42.49
C THR A 663 68.04 -31.90 43.66
N PRO A 664 67.93 -30.98 44.64
CA PRO A 664 67.56 -31.44 45.98
C PRO A 664 66.52 -30.56 46.71
N LYS A 665 66.05 -31.04 47.88
CA LYS A 665 64.94 -30.49 48.69
C LYS A 665 65.43 -29.75 49.95
N ARG A 666 64.60 -28.84 50.49
CA ARG A 666 64.30 -28.56 51.93
C ARG A 666 63.46 -27.26 52.04
N THR A 667 62.51 -27.00 52.94
CA THR A 667 61.65 -27.73 53.93
C THR A 667 60.58 -26.72 54.43
N SER A 668 59.46 -26.98 55.14
CA SER A 668 58.80 -28.18 55.75
C SER A 668 57.36 -27.82 56.21
N ALA A 669 56.60 -28.79 56.78
CA ALA A 669 55.80 -28.74 58.04
C ALA A 669 55.17 -27.41 58.54
N ARG A 670 53.98 -27.34 59.19
CA ARG A 670 52.91 -28.27 59.70
C ARG A 670 51.77 -27.37 60.32
N ASP A 671 50.53 -27.74 60.65
CA ASP A 671 49.63 -28.90 60.38
C ASP A 671 48.15 -28.58 60.77
N SER A 672 47.18 -29.35 60.25
CA SER A 672 45.96 -29.91 60.91
C SER A 672 44.85 -29.07 61.63
N VAL A 673 43.61 -29.16 61.08
CA VAL A 673 42.31 -29.56 61.73
C VAL A 673 41.57 -28.61 62.75
N VAL A 674 40.47 -27.94 62.33
CA VAL A 674 39.00 -28.09 62.70
C VAL A 674 38.59 -28.27 64.21
N PRO A 675 37.41 -27.81 64.79
CA PRO A 675 36.32 -26.84 64.41
C PRO A 675 35.70 -25.91 65.54
N LYS A 676 34.61 -25.17 65.21
CA LYS A 676 33.33 -24.86 65.98
C LYS A 676 33.27 -24.03 67.31
N GLU A 677 32.23 -23.15 67.37
CA GLU A 677 31.28 -22.81 68.49
C GLU A 677 31.83 -22.28 69.86
N ASP A 678 31.15 -21.48 70.72
CA ASP A 678 29.72 -21.09 70.84
C ASP A 678 29.48 -19.72 71.60
N PHE A 679 28.22 -19.31 71.82
CA PHE A 679 27.66 -18.07 72.43
C PHE A 679 28.17 -17.55 73.82
N THR A 680 28.07 -16.22 74.12
CA THR A 680 27.04 -15.58 75.03
C THR A 680 27.23 -14.08 75.44
N LEU A 681 26.10 -13.34 75.46
CA LEU A 681 25.60 -12.13 76.20
C LEU A 681 26.46 -10.95 76.80
N SER A 682 25.87 -9.73 76.68
CA SER A 682 25.96 -8.50 77.53
C SER A 682 27.30 -7.71 77.60
N ASP A 683 27.36 -6.41 77.98
CA ASP A 683 26.36 -5.52 78.64
C ASP A 683 26.49 -3.99 78.36
N MET A 684 25.36 -3.27 78.50
CA MET A 684 25.09 -1.87 78.96
C MET A 684 26.02 -0.63 78.74
N GLY A 685 25.36 0.52 78.45
CA GLY A 685 25.71 1.91 78.80
C GLY A 685 26.21 2.83 77.67
N ASP A 686 25.91 4.14 77.49
CA ASP A 686 25.18 5.25 78.18
C ASP A 686 26.08 6.52 78.08
N LEU A 687 25.67 7.79 77.92
CA LEU A 687 24.36 8.45 77.71
C LEU A 687 24.56 9.93 77.18
N TYR A 688 23.45 10.69 77.01
CA TYR A 688 23.28 12.15 76.72
C TYR A 688 23.38 12.58 75.23
N GLY A 689 22.54 13.48 74.68
CA GLY A 689 21.35 14.25 75.13
C GLY A 689 21.09 15.45 74.17
N VAL A 690 20.02 16.26 74.17
CA VAL A 690 18.70 16.30 74.88
C VAL A 690 17.80 17.39 74.17
N SER A 691 16.53 17.54 74.55
CA SER A 691 15.51 18.57 74.19
C SER A 691 14.61 18.33 72.95
N ASP A 692 13.30 18.62 72.85
CA ASP A 692 12.18 19.32 73.57
C ASP A 692 11.53 20.25 72.48
N ASP A 693 10.22 20.53 72.33
CA ASP A 693 8.96 20.03 72.93
C ASP A 693 7.71 20.39 72.07
N ASP A 694 6.60 19.66 72.29
CA ASP A 694 5.15 20.01 72.21
C ASP A 694 4.36 20.48 70.93
N GLU A 695 3.06 20.10 70.98
CA GLU A 695 1.88 20.49 70.14
C GLU A 695 1.22 21.82 70.68
N PRO A 696 -0.03 22.33 70.38
CA PRO A 696 -1.33 21.61 70.25
C PRO A 696 -2.40 22.37 69.34
N PRO A 697 -3.77 22.41 69.54
CA PRO A 697 -4.71 22.12 68.42
C PRO A 697 -6.06 22.93 68.37
N MET A 698 -7.07 22.42 67.61
CA MET A 698 -8.55 22.56 67.81
C MET A 698 -9.27 23.94 67.64
N ALA A 699 -10.62 24.06 67.54
CA ALA A 699 -11.73 23.22 66.99
C ALA A 699 -13.11 23.95 67.06
N ALA A 700 -14.11 23.51 66.29
CA ALA A 700 -15.58 23.55 66.56
C ALA A 700 -16.33 22.69 65.50
N MET A 701 -17.09 21.62 65.80
CA MET A 701 -18.41 21.50 66.49
C MET A 701 -19.59 22.09 65.69
N LEU A 702 -20.74 21.39 65.45
CA LEU A 702 -21.30 20.07 65.83
C LEU A 702 -22.29 19.62 64.69
N ALA A 703 -23.07 18.51 64.67
CA ALA A 703 -23.60 17.62 65.71
C ALA A 703 -23.83 16.13 65.26
N TYR A 704 -24.84 15.45 65.83
CA TYR A 704 -25.14 14.01 65.86
C TYR A 704 -26.03 13.41 64.74
N SER A 705 -25.89 12.09 64.56
CA SER A 705 -26.71 11.13 63.78
C SER A 705 -27.87 10.52 64.64
N PRO A 706 -28.65 9.46 64.25
CA PRO A 706 -28.69 8.67 63.00
C PRO A 706 -30.10 8.28 62.41
N LEU A 707 -30.03 7.54 61.28
CA LEU A 707 -30.94 6.55 60.63
C LEU A 707 -32.11 5.91 61.44
N PRO A 708 -33.15 5.26 60.82
CA PRO A 708 -33.24 4.72 59.43
C PRO A 708 -34.59 4.85 58.63
N ARG A 709 -34.53 4.36 57.38
CA ARG A 709 -35.53 3.76 56.43
C ARG A 709 -36.77 2.99 57.03
N PRO A 710 -37.81 2.53 56.26
CA PRO A 710 -37.98 2.43 54.78
C PRO A 710 -39.41 2.72 54.15
N SER A 711 -39.50 2.56 52.81
CA SER A 711 -40.53 1.77 52.05
C SER A 711 -41.81 2.36 51.36
N ASN A 712 -41.75 2.33 50.02
CA ASN A 712 -42.69 1.67 49.05
C ASN A 712 -43.99 2.32 48.50
N ARG A 713 -44.20 2.07 47.18
CA ARG A 713 -45.47 1.87 46.41
C ARG A 713 -46.36 3.10 46.10
N ASN A 714 -47.13 3.16 45.00
CA ASN A 714 -47.09 2.52 43.66
C ASN A 714 -48.17 3.13 42.71
N LEU A 715 -47.96 3.13 41.38
CA LEU A 715 -48.97 3.32 40.29
C LEU A 715 -49.62 4.74 40.28
N GLY A 716 -50.16 5.34 39.20
CA GLY A 716 -50.77 4.92 37.92
C GLY A 716 -52.16 5.61 37.82
N ASN A 717 -52.75 6.03 36.69
CA ASN A 717 -52.45 5.90 35.25
C ASN A 717 -53.22 7.00 34.42
N GLU A 718 -53.07 7.04 33.09
CA GLU A 718 -53.79 7.77 32.01
C GLU A 718 -55.18 8.41 32.33
N GLY A 719 -55.50 9.65 31.91
CA GLY A 719 -56.01 10.06 30.57
C GLY A 719 -57.49 10.52 30.66
N GLY A 720 -58.17 11.22 29.72
CA GLY A 720 -57.80 11.95 28.50
C GLY A 720 -59.05 12.46 27.72
N LEU A 721 -58.96 13.66 27.09
CA LEU A 721 -59.79 14.22 25.98
C LEU A 721 -61.35 14.41 26.11
N SER A 722 -61.86 15.63 25.81
CA SER A 722 -62.61 15.95 24.54
C SER A 722 -63.84 16.92 24.60
N ALA A 723 -63.82 17.95 23.73
CA ALA A 723 -64.92 18.48 22.86
C ALA A 723 -66.20 19.26 23.34
N ARG A 724 -66.26 20.55 22.91
CA ARG A 724 -67.28 21.22 22.01
C ARG A 724 -68.56 21.98 22.52
N LEU A 725 -68.63 23.27 22.10
CA LEU A 725 -69.78 24.03 21.48
C LEU A 725 -71.01 24.45 22.34
N SER A 726 -71.80 25.54 22.07
CA SER A 726 -71.69 26.72 21.16
C SER A 726 -72.80 27.80 21.32
N HIS A 727 -72.57 29.03 20.79
CA HIS A 727 -73.54 30.11 20.41
C HIS A 727 -74.37 30.80 21.55
N ARG A 728 -75.09 31.95 21.37
CA ARG A 728 -75.65 32.71 20.20
C ARG A 728 -75.77 34.24 20.52
N ALA A 729 -76.31 35.08 19.63
CA ALA A 729 -76.38 36.57 19.72
C ALA A 729 -77.78 37.18 19.36
N VAL A 730 -78.01 38.52 19.50
CA VAL A 730 -78.90 39.43 18.66
C VAL A 730 -79.23 40.83 19.27
N THR A 731 -78.78 41.92 18.60
CA THR A 731 -79.31 43.32 18.28
C THR A 731 -80.29 44.17 19.19
N PRO A 732 -80.52 45.51 18.93
CA PRO A 732 -80.81 46.56 19.98
C PRO A 732 -81.94 47.62 19.69
N LEU A 733 -82.01 48.72 20.51
CA LEU A 733 -82.52 50.13 20.29
C LEU A 733 -83.69 50.71 21.17
N ALA A 734 -83.40 51.78 21.95
CA ALA A 734 -84.09 53.12 22.07
C ALA A 734 -85.62 53.29 22.40
N PRO A 735 -86.18 54.50 22.73
CA PRO A 735 -85.73 55.60 23.66
C PRO A 735 -86.84 56.39 24.47
N LEU A 736 -86.44 57.35 25.33
CA LEU A 736 -87.07 58.68 25.69
C LEU A 736 -88.28 58.90 26.68
N MET A 737 -88.14 59.98 27.50
CA MET A 737 -89.12 61.01 28.00
C MET A 737 -90.01 60.91 29.29
N SER A 738 -89.54 61.63 30.34
CA SER A 738 -90.18 62.76 31.12
C SER A 738 -91.48 62.71 31.99
N SER A 739 -91.29 63.15 33.26
CA SER A 739 -92.11 64.10 34.08
C SER A 739 -93.27 63.66 35.04
N PRO A 740 -93.58 64.42 36.14
CA PRO A 740 -94.30 63.91 37.34
C PRO A 740 -95.46 64.78 37.92
N ARG A 741 -96.17 64.30 38.99
CA ARG A 741 -96.60 65.05 40.23
C ARG A 741 -97.41 64.16 41.25
N PRO A 742 -97.65 64.58 42.53
CA PRO A 742 -97.69 63.67 43.71
C PRO A 742 -98.97 63.71 44.59
N ARG A 743 -99.00 62.97 45.74
CA ARG A 743 -99.79 63.36 46.94
C ARG A 743 -99.46 62.64 48.29
N SER A 744 -99.58 63.44 49.37
CA SER A 744 -99.79 63.07 50.80
C SER A 744 -98.59 62.55 51.62
N ALA A 745 -98.58 62.87 52.93
CA ALA A 745 -97.34 62.99 53.73
C ALA A 745 -97.25 62.18 55.03
N SER A 746 -98.27 61.42 55.46
CA SER A 746 -98.12 60.47 56.59
C SER A 746 -97.38 59.19 56.16
N ARG A 747 -97.59 58.77 54.91
CA ARG A 747 -96.85 57.69 54.25
C ARG A 747 -95.34 58.01 54.16
N ALA A 748 -95.02 59.28 53.88
CA ALA A 748 -93.64 59.78 53.75
C ALA A 748 -92.75 59.56 55.00
N ALA A 749 -93.30 59.48 56.22
CA ALA A 749 -92.51 59.17 57.41
C ALA A 749 -92.04 57.70 57.40
N SER A 750 -92.96 56.77 57.17
CA SER A 750 -92.62 55.34 57.02
C SER A 750 -91.75 55.08 55.78
N GLU A 751 -92.00 55.81 54.69
CA GLU A 751 -91.21 55.72 53.46
C GLU A 751 -89.81 56.32 53.64
N THR A 752 -89.61 57.38 54.44
CA THR A 752 -88.25 57.89 54.74
C THR A 752 -87.47 56.98 55.68
N GLU A 753 -88.12 56.28 56.62
CA GLU A 753 -87.46 55.27 57.45
C GLU A 753 -87.06 54.03 56.64
N GLN A 754 -87.93 53.58 55.73
CA GLN A 754 -87.63 52.45 54.85
C GLN A 754 -86.64 52.81 53.73
N LEU A 755 -86.67 54.05 53.21
CA LEU A 755 -85.61 54.57 52.34
C LEU A 755 -84.28 54.57 53.09
N ARG A 756 -84.19 55.09 54.32
CA ARG A 756 -82.96 55.00 55.15
C ARG A 756 -82.53 53.58 55.53
N ALA A 757 -83.37 52.56 55.32
CA ALA A 757 -82.98 51.16 55.45
C ALA A 757 -82.41 50.64 54.13
N ASN A 758 -83.07 50.97 53.01
CA ASN A 758 -82.59 50.67 51.66
C ASN A 758 -81.28 51.40 51.32
N ASP A 759 -81.14 52.68 51.69
CA ASP A 759 -79.94 53.49 51.50
C ASP A 759 -78.74 52.84 52.19
N ARG A 760 -78.92 52.36 53.43
CA ARG A 760 -77.87 51.62 54.18
C ARG A 760 -77.61 50.20 53.68
N SER A 761 -78.56 49.60 52.94
CA SER A 761 -78.30 48.36 52.20
C SER A 761 -77.45 48.69 50.97
N LEU A 762 -77.84 49.70 50.19
CA LEU A 762 -77.11 50.16 49.02
C LEU A 762 -75.70 50.66 49.35
N GLU A 763 -75.51 51.33 50.48
CA GLU A 763 -74.17 51.70 50.99
C GLU A 763 -73.31 50.45 51.23
N ALA A 764 -73.86 49.39 51.82
CA ALA A 764 -73.14 48.13 52.04
C ALA A 764 -72.92 47.33 50.73
N ASP A 765 -73.92 47.29 49.83
CA ASP A 765 -73.81 46.66 48.52
C ASP A 765 -72.74 47.36 47.66
N ILE A 766 -72.62 48.69 47.76
CA ILE A 766 -71.57 49.50 47.12
C ILE A 766 -70.20 49.24 47.77
N GLU A 767 -70.10 49.14 49.10
CA GLU A 767 -68.84 48.77 49.76
C GLU A 767 -68.37 47.36 49.36
N GLU A 768 -69.29 46.41 49.11
CA GLU A 768 -68.95 45.08 48.59
C GLU A 768 -68.52 45.12 47.11
N GLU A 769 -69.23 45.87 46.24
CA GLU A 769 -68.79 46.05 44.84
C GLU A 769 -67.44 46.80 44.73
N ASP A 770 -67.19 47.84 45.52
CA ASP A 770 -65.90 48.54 45.56
C ASP A 770 -64.77 47.62 46.06
N HIS A 771 -65.02 46.74 47.05
CA HIS A 771 -64.02 45.78 47.51
C HIS A 771 -63.73 44.70 46.45
N LEU A 772 -64.75 44.23 45.72
CA LEU A 772 -64.60 43.33 44.57
C LEU A 772 -63.83 44.00 43.43
N LEU A 773 -64.14 45.26 43.09
CA LEU A 773 -63.43 46.04 42.07
C LEU A 773 -61.96 46.27 42.45
N ALA A 774 -61.67 46.59 43.72
CA ALA A 774 -60.30 46.75 44.21
C ALA A 774 -59.50 45.43 44.12
N THR A 775 -60.13 44.31 44.45
CA THR A 775 -59.52 42.97 44.35
C THR A 775 -59.24 42.59 42.90
N LEU A 776 -60.24 42.73 42.02
CA LEU A 776 -60.10 42.45 40.58
C LEU A 776 -59.05 43.36 39.93
N SER A 777 -58.96 44.62 40.36
CA SER A 777 -57.94 45.56 39.90
C SER A 777 -56.53 45.10 40.30
N ALA A 778 -56.33 44.68 41.55
CA ALA A 778 -55.06 44.16 42.04
C ALA A 778 -54.60 42.90 41.27
N ASP A 779 -55.51 41.94 41.03
CA ASP A 779 -55.23 40.72 40.27
C ASP A 779 -54.86 41.04 38.81
N ILE A 780 -55.59 41.94 38.15
CA ILE A 780 -55.30 42.38 36.78
C ILE A 780 -53.93 43.08 36.71
N ILE A 781 -53.63 43.97 37.66
CA ILE A 781 -52.33 44.66 37.73
C ILE A 781 -51.20 43.63 37.93
N SER A 782 -51.35 42.70 38.87
CA SER A 782 -50.35 41.66 39.13
C SER A 782 -50.09 40.78 37.90
N SER A 783 -51.16 40.32 37.23
CA SER A 783 -51.05 39.50 36.02
C SER A 783 -50.39 40.25 34.85
N LEU A 784 -50.75 41.52 34.63
CA LEU A 784 -50.15 42.34 33.58
C LEU A 784 -48.69 42.68 33.87
N SER A 785 -48.32 42.95 35.13
CA SER A 785 -46.93 43.16 35.53
C SER A 785 -46.06 41.92 35.31
N SER A 786 -46.54 40.71 35.66
CA SER A 786 -45.80 39.47 35.36
C SER A 786 -45.56 39.31 33.86
N GLN A 787 -46.64 39.43 33.05
CA GLN A 787 -46.57 39.33 31.59
C GLN A 787 -45.74 40.40 30.90
N LEU A 788 -45.54 41.57 31.53
CA LEU A 788 -44.59 42.59 31.06
C LEU A 788 -43.17 42.15 31.36
N THR A 789 -42.85 41.78 32.60
CA THR A 789 -41.48 41.35 32.98
C THR A 789 -41.01 40.11 32.21
N GLU A 790 -41.89 39.14 31.95
CA GLU A 790 -41.60 37.98 31.09
C GLU A 790 -41.25 38.39 29.65
N ARG A 791 -41.99 39.35 29.08
CA ARG A 791 -41.74 39.87 27.73
C ARG A 791 -40.47 40.72 27.65
N GLU A 792 -40.17 41.49 28.68
CA GLU A 792 -38.93 42.27 28.78
C GLU A 792 -37.69 41.36 28.85
N GLN A 793 -37.74 40.30 29.65
CA GLN A 793 -36.69 39.28 29.71
C GLN A 793 -36.52 38.54 28.38
N ALA A 794 -37.62 38.16 27.71
CA ALA A 794 -37.58 37.52 26.40
C ALA A 794 -37.00 38.45 25.31
N LEU A 795 -37.32 39.74 25.34
CA LEU A 795 -36.75 40.73 24.42
C LEU A 795 -35.25 40.93 24.64
N GLU A 796 -34.77 40.91 25.87
CA GLU A 796 -33.34 41.05 26.16
C GLU A 796 -32.54 39.80 25.77
N ALA A 797 -33.10 38.60 25.98
CA ALA A 797 -32.51 37.35 25.49
C ALA A 797 -32.36 37.37 23.95
N LEU A 798 -33.39 37.84 23.23
CA LEU A 798 -33.35 38.00 21.76
C LEU A 798 -32.32 39.05 21.30
N ARG A 799 -32.11 40.13 22.06
CA ARG A 799 -31.05 41.12 21.78
C ARG A 799 -29.65 40.51 21.89
N LEU A 800 -29.39 39.78 22.97
CA LEU A 800 -28.10 39.10 23.18
C LEU A 800 -27.83 38.05 22.09
N GLN A 801 -28.85 37.28 21.69
CA GLN A 801 -28.75 36.33 20.57
C GLN A 801 -28.46 37.04 19.23
N LEU A 802 -29.13 38.17 18.96
CA LEU A 802 -28.89 38.96 17.75
C LEU A 802 -27.47 39.55 17.71
N GLU A 803 -26.94 40.04 18.83
CA GLU A 803 -25.58 40.58 18.88
C GLU A 803 -24.52 39.48 18.68
N SER A 804 -24.73 38.30 19.27
CA SER A 804 -23.90 37.12 19.02
C SER A 804 -23.91 36.72 17.53
N GLN A 805 -25.06 36.78 16.86
CA GLN A 805 -25.17 36.49 15.43
C GLN A 805 -24.45 37.54 14.55
N LYS A 806 -24.45 38.83 14.92
CA LYS A 806 -23.67 39.85 14.19
C LYS A 806 -22.17 39.60 14.28
N VAL A 807 -21.66 39.23 15.45
CA VAL A 807 -20.23 38.93 15.65
C VAL A 807 -19.81 37.71 14.82
N ALA A 808 -20.65 36.66 14.79
CA ALA A 808 -20.43 35.50 13.93
C ALA A 808 -20.44 35.88 12.43
N LEU A 809 -21.39 36.72 12.00
CA LEU A 809 -21.48 37.19 10.61
C LEU A 809 -20.23 37.98 10.20
N ALA A 810 -19.77 38.92 11.04
CA ALA A 810 -18.56 39.72 10.77
C ALA A 810 -17.30 38.84 10.67
N SER A 811 -17.19 37.80 11.52
CA SER A 811 -16.11 36.82 11.41
C SER A 811 -16.17 36.01 10.11
N GLN A 812 -17.38 35.66 9.65
CA GLN A 812 -17.59 34.95 8.38
C GLN A 812 -17.30 35.84 7.16
N GLU A 813 -17.65 37.12 7.20
CA GLU A 813 -17.29 38.11 6.17
C GLU A 813 -15.77 38.31 6.08
N GLN A 814 -15.06 38.36 7.22
CA GLN A 814 -13.60 38.45 7.25
C GLN A 814 -12.93 37.19 6.65
N GLN A 815 -13.41 35.99 7.01
CA GLN A 815 -12.94 34.73 6.41
C GLN A 815 -13.20 34.69 4.90
N LYS A 816 -14.39 35.11 4.46
CA LYS A 816 -14.74 35.21 3.03
C LYS A 816 -13.78 36.14 2.28
N SER A 817 -13.46 37.31 2.84
CA SER A 817 -12.52 38.26 2.23
C SER A 817 -11.12 37.64 2.07
N SER A 818 -10.64 36.88 3.05
CA SER A 818 -9.35 36.16 2.96
C SER A 818 -9.35 35.12 1.83
N MET A 819 -10.44 34.36 1.70
CA MET A 819 -10.58 33.37 0.62
C MET A 819 -10.68 34.03 -0.76
N GLU A 820 -11.33 35.19 -0.87
CA GLU A 820 -11.44 35.94 -2.13
C GLU A 820 -10.09 36.53 -2.59
N GLU A 821 -9.14 36.75 -1.69
CA GLU A 821 -7.75 37.13 -2.02
C GLU A 821 -6.87 35.92 -2.41
N GLU A 822 -7.09 34.73 -1.84
CA GLU A 822 -6.32 33.51 -2.16
C GLU A 822 -6.69 32.87 -3.51
N ILE A 823 -7.97 32.96 -3.93
CA ILE A 823 -8.48 32.31 -5.15
C ILE A 823 -7.68 32.69 -6.42
N PRO A 824 -7.39 33.98 -6.71
CA PRO A 824 -6.60 34.35 -7.89
C PRO A 824 -5.17 33.79 -7.89
N GLN A 825 -4.54 33.70 -6.71
CA GLN A 825 -3.18 33.17 -6.58
C GLN A 825 -3.13 31.65 -6.80
N ASN A 826 -4.14 30.93 -6.30
CA ASN A 826 -4.32 29.51 -6.56
C ASN A 826 -4.67 29.22 -8.04
N GLN A 827 -5.46 30.09 -8.68
CA GLN A 827 -5.77 29.99 -10.10
C GLN A 827 -4.52 30.17 -10.99
N LEU A 828 -3.65 31.14 -10.68
CA LEU A 828 -2.36 31.29 -11.37
C LEU A 828 -1.44 30.06 -11.22
N GLN A 829 -1.46 29.39 -10.06
CA GLN A 829 -0.74 28.13 -9.89
C GLN A 829 -1.34 26.97 -10.68
N LEU A 830 -2.67 26.92 -10.85
CA LEU A 830 -3.34 25.94 -11.70
C LEU A 830 -2.97 26.14 -13.17
N GLU A 831 -3.04 27.37 -13.68
CA GLU A 831 -2.66 27.70 -15.06
C GLU A 831 -1.18 27.34 -15.36
N ALA A 832 -0.27 27.57 -14.41
CA ALA A 832 1.13 27.15 -14.53
C ALA A 832 1.30 25.61 -14.53
N LYS A 833 0.52 24.89 -13.73
CA LYS A 833 0.52 23.41 -13.70
C LYS A 833 -0.06 22.82 -14.99
N ASP A 834 -1.10 23.42 -15.57
CA ASP A 834 -1.68 22.99 -16.84
C ASP A 834 -0.71 23.20 -18.02
N GLN A 835 0.03 24.30 -18.05
CA GLN A 835 1.10 24.51 -19.03
C GLN A 835 2.20 23.44 -18.93
N LEU A 836 2.60 23.07 -17.71
CA LEU A 836 3.56 21.99 -17.48
C LEU A 836 3.00 20.63 -17.92
N LEU A 837 1.72 20.34 -17.64
CA LEU A 837 1.04 19.12 -18.09
C LEU A 837 0.93 19.04 -19.61
N GLN A 838 0.71 20.16 -20.32
CA GLN A 838 0.75 20.19 -21.78
C GLN A 838 2.14 19.84 -22.32
N HIS A 839 3.21 20.42 -21.75
CA HIS A 839 4.59 20.08 -22.13
C HIS A 839 4.94 18.61 -21.88
N ILE A 840 4.51 18.04 -20.74
CA ILE A 840 4.70 16.62 -20.42
C ILE A 840 3.93 15.73 -21.41
N ARG A 841 2.69 16.07 -21.76
CA ARG A 841 1.87 15.32 -22.74
C ARG A 841 2.54 15.29 -24.13
N GLU A 842 3.08 16.41 -24.60
CA GLU A 842 3.77 16.44 -25.89
C GLU A 842 5.11 15.68 -25.86
N SER A 843 5.86 15.78 -24.76
CA SER A 843 7.08 14.98 -24.56
C SER A 843 6.79 13.47 -24.55
N LEU A 844 5.70 13.05 -23.89
CA LEU A 844 5.21 11.68 -23.93
C LEU A 844 4.81 11.26 -25.34
N ARG A 845 4.07 12.10 -26.08
CA ARG A 845 3.67 11.85 -27.47
C ARG A 845 4.86 11.59 -28.40
N VAL A 846 5.94 12.37 -28.24
CA VAL A 846 7.20 12.17 -28.97
C VAL A 846 7.89 10.86 -28.56
N SER A 847 7.90 10.54 -27.27
CA SER A 847 8.44 9.27 -26.77
C SER A 847 7.66 8.04 -27.28
N GLU A 848 6.32 8.13 -27.36
CA GLU A 848 5.47 7.08 -27.92
C GLU A 848 5.71 6.87 -29.42
N GLN A 849 5.89 7.94 -30.20
CA GLN A 849 6.25 7.82 -31.62
C GLN A 849 7.58 7.08 -31.80
N LYS A 850 8.60 7.43 -31.00
CA LYS A 850 9.90 6.75 -31.02
C LYS A 850 9.82 5.28 -30.56
N ARG A 851 8.92 4.98 -29.61
CA ARG A 851 8.63 3.60 -29.17
C ARG A 851 8.05 2.75 -30.31
N VAL A 852 7.11 3.29 -31.08
CA VAL A 852 6.50 2.61 -32.24
C VAL A 852 7.50 2.40 -33.38
N GLU A 853 8.40 3.35 -33.60
CA GLU A 853 9.50 3.21 -34.58
C GLU A 853 10.46 2.07 -34.20
N LEU A 854 10.87 2.00 -32.92
CA LEU A 854 11.68 0.90 -32.39
C LEU A 854 10.96 -0.46 -32.41
N GLU A 855 9.65 -0.50 -32.19
CA GLU A 855 8.85 -1.74 -32.33
C GLU A 855 8.82 -2.25 -33.77
N LYS A 856 8.74 -1.34 -34.76
CA LYS A 856 8.83 -1.69 -36.19
C LYS A 856 10.20 -2.29 -36.53
N ASP A 857 11.29 -1.67 -36.08
CA ASP A 857 12.65 -2.19 -36.32
C ASP A 857 12.89 -3.53 -35.61
N LEU A 858 12.26 -3.75 -34.44
CA LEU A 858 12.26 -5.04 -33.75
C LEU A 858 11.48 -6.11 -34.54
N ALA A 859 10.37 -5.75 -35.20
CA ALA A 859 9.62 -6.65 -36.07
C ALA A 859 10.43 -7.03 -37.33
N GLU A 860 11.04 -6.05 -38.02
CA GLU A 860 11.89 -6.31 -39.19
C GLU A 860 13.11 -7.18 -38.83
N THR A 861 13.72 -6.99 -37.66
CA THR A 861 14.85 -7.82 -37.22
C THR A 861 14.43 -9.23 -36.79
N ARG A 862 13.22 -9.41 -36.23
CA ARG A 862 12.62 -10.74 -35.97
C ARG A 862 12.34 -11.49 -37.27
N GLU A 863 11.70 -10.86 -38.27
CA GLU A 863 11.45 -11.50 -39.57
C GLU A 863 12.76 -11.95 -40.23
N ARG A 864 13.78 -11.08 -40.24
CA ARG A 864 15.12 -11.42 -40.72
C ARG A 864 15.74 -12.59 -39.95
N SER A 865 15.49 -12.70 -38.64
CA SER A 865 15.96 -13.81 -37.78
C SER A 865 15.27 -15.14 -38.09
N ASP A 866 13.95 -15.17 -38.22
CA ASP A 866 13.20 -16.40 -38.51
C ASP A 866 13.43 -16.89 -39.94
N ASN A 867 13.51 -15.97 -40.90
CA ASN A 867 13.93 -16.24 -42.28
C ASN A 867 15.38 -16.78 -42.35
N LEU A 868 16.24 -16.42 -41.38
CA LEU A 868 17.55 -17.04 -41.17
C LEU A 868 17.45 -18.44 -40.56
N LYS A 869 16.58 -18.66 -39.56
CA LYS A 869 16.35 -19.97 -38.92
C LYS A 869 15.82 -21.01 -39.91
N ASP A 870 14.89 -20.64 -40.80
CA ASP A 870 14.39 -21.58 -41.82
C ASP A 870 15.47 -21.91 -42.87
N LYS A 871 16.30 -20.94 -43.28
CA LYS A 871 17.50 -21.23 -44.09
C LYS A 871 18.49 -22.15 -43.36
N LEU A 872 18.62 -22.01 -42.05
CA LEU A 872 19.42 -22.90 -41.19
C LEU A 872 18.80 -24.29 -41.08
N ARG A 873 17.47 -24.41 -40.99
CA ARG A 873 16.71 -25.66 -40.92
C ARG A 873 16.79 -26.45 -42.23
N VAL A 874 16.67 -25.76 -43.38
CA VAL A 874 16.91 -26.35 -44.71
C VAL A 874 18.36 -26.81 -44.85
N LYS A 875 19.35 -26.00 -44.43
CA LYS A 875 20.76 -26.43 -44.39
C LYS A 875 21.00 -27.60 -43.43
N SER A 876 20.32 -27.67 -42.30
CA SER A 876 20.42 -28.77 -41.33
C SER A 876 19.86 -30.08 -41.90
N GLY A 877 18.75 -30.03 -42.63
CA GLY A 877 18.22 -31.18 -43.36
C GLY A 877 19.20 -31.67 -44.45
N ALA A 878 19.80 -30.74 -45.19
CA ALA A 878 20.82 -31.06 -46.19
C ALA A 878 22.11 -31.65 -45.56
N LEU A 879 22.51 -31.17 -44.38
CA LEU A 879 23.68 -31.69 -43.63
C LEU A 879 23.45 -33.11 -43.10
N LEU A 880 22.24 -33.44 -42.64
CA LEU A 880 21.89 -34.81 -42.24
C LEU A 880 21.99 -35.80 -43.40
N GLN A 881 21.72 -35.35 -44.64
CA GLN A 881 21.87 -36.16 -45.85
C GLN A 881 23.33 -36.24 -46.35
N ALA A 882 24.20 -35.32 -45.92
CA ALA A 882 25.58 -35.19 -46.38
C ALA A 882 26.63 -35.77 -45.39
N ASN A 883 26.18 -36.44 -44.32
CA ASN A 883 27.06 -37.00 -43.28
C ASN A 883 27.48 -38.46 -43.56
N SER A 884 27.36 -38.92 -44.80
CA SER A 884 28.15 -40.01 -45.37
C SER A 884 29.17 -39.44 -46.36
N ASP A 885 30.37 -40.02 -46.37
CA ASP A 885 31.45 -39.79 -47.33
C ASP A 885 32.33 -38.52 -47.18
N ASN A 886 33.10 -38.57 -46.08
CA ASN A 886 34.57 -38.60 -46.12
C ASN A 886 35.35 -37.29 -45.82
N GLU A 887 36.61 -37.47 -45.41
CA GLU A 887 37.41 -36.54 -44.61
C GLU A 887 38.38 -35.61 -45.39
N ASN A 888 39.13 -34.83 -44.60
CA ASN A 888 40.49 -34.33 -44.85
C ASN A 888 40.69 -33.07 -45.73
N TRP A 889 40.73 -31.91 -45.06
CA TRP A 889 41.43 -30.69 -45.52
C TRP A 889 42.03 -29.88 -44.35
N ALA A 890 42.89 -30.52 -43.53
CA ALA A 890 43.42 -29.90 -42.32
C ALA A 890 44.29 -28.64 -42.58
N GLY A 891 45.09 -28.63 -43.66
CA GLY A 891 46.13 -27.62 -43.89
C GLY A 891 45.68 -26.21 -44.30
N GLN A 892 44.39 -25.98 -44.59
CA GLN A 892 43.88 -24.65 -44.94
C GLN A 892 43.16 -23.93 -43.78
N LEU A 893 42.93 -24.63 -42.66
CA LEU A 893 42.09 -24.12 -41.58
C LEU A 893 42.82 -23.18 -40.61
N GLU A 894 44.09 -23.43 -40.30
CA GLU A 894 44.86 -22.63 -39.33
C GLU A 894 45.06 -21.18 -39.78
N VAL A 895 45.57 -20.95 -41.00
CA VAL A 895 45.80 -19.60 -41.54
C VAL A 895 44.51 -18.78 -41.55
N ALA A 896 43.42 -19.38 -42.05
CA ALA A 896 42.10 -18.76 -42.09
C ALA A 896 41.41 -18.66 -40.71
N THR A 897 41.95 -19.28 -39.67
CA THR A 897 41.51 -19.09 -38.27
C THR A 897 42.27 -17.94 -37.61
N MET A 898 43.58 -17.81 -37.89
CA MET A 898 44.38 -16.69 -37.40
C MET A 898 43.91 -15.33 -37.95
N GLU A 899 43.55 -15.23 -39.25
CA GLU A 899 43.00 -13.98 -39.80
C GLU A 899 41.69 -13.57 -39.11
N CYS A 900 40.78 -14.51 -38.85
CA CYS A 900 39.53 -14.22 -38.13
C CYS A 900 39.78 -13.84 -36.66
N LEU A 901 40.71 -14.51 -35.96
CA LEU A 901 41.06 -14.18 -34.58
C LEU A 901 41.78 -12.83 -34.44
N ALA A 902 42.44 -12.34 -35.50
CA ALA A 902 42.98 -10.98 -35.54
C ALA A 902 41.88 -9.93 -35.76
N GLN A 903 40.94 -10.19 -36.68
CA GLN A 903 39.80 -9.29 -36.94
C GLN A 903 38.86 -9.15 -35.73
N ILE A 904 38.63 -10.22 -34.97
CA ILE A 904 37.81 -10.18 -33.75
C ILE A 904 38.43 -9.25 -32.70
N ARG A 905 39.74 -9.33 -32.46
CA ARG A 905 40.43 -8.45 -31.47
C ARG A 905 40.31 -6.97 -31.81
N GLN A 906 40.38 -6.60 -33.10
CA GLN A 906 40.23 -5.20 -33.52
C GLN A 906 38.79 -4.68 -33.27
N ILE A 907 37.78 -5.55 -33.43
CA ILE A 907 36.38 -5.26 -33.10
C ILE A 907 36.19 -5.12 -31.58
N ASP A 908 36.82 -5.98 -30.78
CA ASP A 908 36.81 -5.90 -29.31
C ASP A 908 37.49 -4.60 -28.81
N GLU A 909 38.65 -4.25 -29.36
CA GLU A 909 39.40 -3.02 -29.09
C GLU A 909 38.59 -1.76 -29.46
N GLY A 910 37.93 -1.77 -30.63
CA GLY A 910 37.03 -0.70 -31.05
C GLY A 910 35.83 -0.53 -30.11
N THR A 911 35.22 -1.64 -29.69
CA THR A 911 34.12 -1.66 -28.72
C THR A 911 34.54 -1.05 -27.37
N ALA A 912 35.74 -1.40 -26.88
CA ALA A 912 36.29 -0.84 -25.65
C ALA A 912 36.54 0.68 -25.74
N ASN A 913 37.02 1.16 -26.89
CA ASN A 913 37.25 2.59 -27.13
C ASN A 913 35.94 3.40 -27.18
N ILE A 914 34.92 2.91 -27.89
CA ILE A 914 33.57 3.51 -27.93
C ILE A 914 32.95 3.56 -26.54
N LYS A 915 33.08 2.48 -25.74
CA LYS A 915 32.59 2.45 -24.36
C LYS A 915 33.28 3.49 -23.49
N LYS A 916 34.60 3.67 -23.62
CA LYS A 916 35.34 4.70 -22.88
C LYS A 916 34.92 6.12 -23.28
N LEU A 917 34.82 6.42 -24.57
CA LEU A 917 34.41 7.74 -25.05
C LEU A 917 33.01 8.13 -24.56
N ASN A 918 32.08 7.17 -24.46
CA ASN A 918 30.77 7.40 -23.84
C ASN A 918 30.87 7.73 -22.32
N GLN A 919 31.77 7.06 -21.58
CA GLN A 919 31.98 7.35 -20.15
C GLN A 919 32.62 8.73 -19.93
N ASP A 920 33.60 9.10 -20.76
CA ASP A 920 34.24 10.42 -20.75
C ASP A 920 33.21 11.52 -21.10
N LEU A 921 32.33 11.28 -22.10
CA LEU A 921 31.26 12.19 -22.52
C LEU A 921 30.19 12.40 -21.46
N GLN A 922 29.71 11.31 -20.84
CA GLN A 922 28.74 11.37 -19.73
C GLN A 922 29.30 12.20 -18.57
N SER A 923 30.53 11.89 -18.14
CA SER A 923 31.22 12.60 -17.06
C SER A 923 31.38 14.10 -17.36
N ALA A 924 31.65 14.47 -18.62
CA ALA A 924 31.73 15.87 -19.02
C ALA A 924 30.36 16.59 -18.97
N ASN A 925 29.27 15.89 -19.32
CA ASN A 925 27.92 16.43 -19.29
C ASN A 925 27.38 16.61 -17.85
N ASP A 926 27.70 15.71 -16.94
CA ASP A 926 27.30 15.83 -15.52
C ASP A 926 28.03 16.99 -14.82
N ASN A 927 29.31 17.21 -15.16
CA ASN A 927 30.05 18.42 -14.76
C ASN A 927 29.43 19.70 -15.35
N LEU A 928 28.94 19.66 -16.59
CA LEU A 928 28.26 20.80 -17.23
C LEU A 928 26.95 21.17 -16.51
N GLN A 929 26.17 20.17 -16.08
CA GLN A 929 24.95 20.40 -15.30
C GLN A 929 25.27 20.99 -13.92
N THR A 930 26.29 20.46 -13.23
CA THR A 930 26.72 20.94 -11.92
C THR A 930 27.14 22.41 -11.97
N GLN A 931 28.00 22.81 -12.91
CA GLN A 931 28.38 24.21 -13.10
C GLN A 931 27.20 25.11 -13.51
N GLN A 932 26.21 24.57 -14.22
CA GLN A 932 25.01 25.34 -14.56
C GLN A 932 24.12 25.62 -13.34
N LYS A 933 24.08 24.70 -12.37
CA LYS A 933 23.44 24.94 -11.06
C LYS A 933 24.20 25.99 -10.25
N GLU A 934 25.52 25.85 -10.10
CA GLU A 934 26.36 26.82 -9.38
C GLU A 934 26.25 28.25 -9.92
N ILE A 935 26.21 28.41 -11.25
CA ILE A 935 25.98 29.70 -11.91
C ILE A 935 24.58 30.25 -11.57
N GLY A 936 23.56 29.39 -11.48
CA GLY A 936 22.21 29.76 -11.04
C GLY A 936 22.18 30.26 -9.60
N ASP A 937 22.75 29.49 -8.68
CA ASP A 937 22.83 29.82 -7.25
C ASP A 937 23.61 31.13 -7.01
N LEU A 938 24.72 31.33 -7.74
CA LEU A 938 25.49 32.59 -7.72
C LEU A 938 24.71 33.76 -8.34
N ASN A 939 23.96 33.56 -9.42
CA ASN A 939 23.08 34.61 -9.97
C ASN A 939 22.04 35.05 -8.93
N ALA A 940 21.35 34.08 -8.30
CA ALA A 940 20.35 34.36 -7.27
C ALA A 940 20.94 35.14 -6.07
N LYS A 941 22.14 34.74 -5.62
CA LYS A 941 22.86 35.40 -4.53
C LYS A 941 23.32 36.82 -4.88
N ILE A 942 23.75 37.05 -6.13
CA ILE A 942 24.03 38.40 -6.65
C ILE A 942 22.75 39.24 -6.69
N SER A 943 21.63 38.69 -7.18
CA SER A 943 20.35 39.42 -7.27
C SER A 943 19.78 39.80 -5.89
N SER A 944 19.90 38.95 -4.88
CA SER A 944 19.49 39.28 -3.49
C SER A 944 20.32 40.44 -2.92
N LEU A 945 21.65 40.38 -3.05
CA LEU A 945 22.56 41.46 -2.64
C LEU A 945 22.29 42.78 -3.40
N GLN A 946 21.89 42.71 -4.68
CA GLN A 946 21.52 43.87 -5.49
C GLN A 946 20.14 44.46 -5.12
N ARG A 947 19.25 43.69 -4.47
CA ARG A 947 17.95 44.20 -3.96
C ARG A 947 18.02 44.85 -2.59
N GLY A 948 19.16 44.77 -1.89
CA GLY A 948 19.35 45.40 -0.57
C GLY A 948 18.82 44.58 0.61
N GLU A 949 18.62 43.27 0.42
CA GLU A 949 18.21 42.31 1.47
C GLU A 949 19.36 42.06 2.46
N LEU A 950 19.66 43.04 3.32
CA LEU A 950 20.68 42.95 4.37
C LEU A 950 20.09 42.48 5.70
N VAL A 951 20.60 41.35 6.19
CA VAL A 951 20.54 41.00 7.61
C VAL A 951 21.69 41.70 8.33
N ASP A 952 21.35 42.54 9.31
CA ASP A 952 22.17 43.16 10.35
C ASP A 952 23.57 43.75 10.00
N GLY A 953 23.62 45.08 9.95
CA GLY A 953 24.66 45.84 10.66
C GLY A 953 25.94 46.26 9.91
N GLU A 954 26.22 45.79 8.70
CA GLU A 954 27.43 46.21 7.96
C GLU A 954 27.29 47.56 7.19
N PRO A 955 28.36 48.38 7.07
CA PRO A 955 28.31 49.65 6.33
C PRO A 955 28.19 49.50 4.81
N LEU A 956 27.50 50.47 4.17
CA LEU A 956 27.21 50.50 2.72
C LEU A 956 28.44 50.42 1.78
N GLY A 957 29.65 50.67 2.26
CA GLY A 957 30.88 50.58 1.45
C GLY A 957 31.28 49.16 1.08
N THR A 958 30.83 48.13 1.80
CA THR A 958 31.32 46.75 1.65
C THR A 958 30.56 45.95 0.59
N CYS A 959 29.29 46.28 0.33
CA CYS A 959 28.40 45.46 -0.50
C CYS A 959 28.82 45.43 -1.98
N THR A 960 29.16 46.58 -2.56
CA THR A 960 29.62 46.70 -3.96
C THR A 960 30.85 45.83 -4.24
N PHE A 961 31.81 45.75 -3.30
CA PHE A 961 32.99 44.92 -3.44
C PHE A 961 32.67 43.42 -3.31
N LYS A 962 31.72 43.05 -2.43
CA LYS A 962 31.18 41.67 -2.33
C LYS A 962 30.49 41.24 -3.63
N VAL A 963 29.66 42.12 -4.23
CA VAL A 963 28.98 41.88 -5.51
C VAL A 963 29.98 41.71 -6.66
N GLN A 964 30.91 42.67 -6.85
CA GLN A 964 31.93 42.58 -7.91
C GLN A 964 32.76 41.30 -7.84
N ARG A 965 33.09 40.82 -6.64
CA ARG A 965 33.86 39.58 -6.45
C ARG A 965 33.04 38.32 -6.79
N LEU A 966 31.73 38.33 -6.55
CA LEU A 966 30.82 37.27 -6.97
C LEU A 966 30.58 37.29 -8.49
N GLU A 967 30.43 38.47 -9.10
CA GLU A 967 30.32 38.64 -10.55
C GLU A 967 31.59 38.15 -11.28
N ALA A 968 32.78 38.42 -10.73
CA ALA A 968 34.05 37.89 -11.26
C ALA A 968 34.09 36.35 -11.22
N ALA A 969 33.72 35.73 -10.09
CA ALA A 969 33.65 34.27 -9.96
C ALA A 969 32.62 33.64 -10.90
N ASN A 970 31.45 34.26 -11.04
CA ASN A 970 30.38 33.83 -11.95
C ASN A 970 30.83 33.91 -13.42
N ASN A 971 31.56 34.97 -13.81
CA ASN A 971 32.16 35.09 -15.14
C ASN A 971 33.29 34.05 -15.38
N GLN A 972 34.07 33.69 -14.36
CA GLN A 972 35.05 32.61 -14.44
C GLN A 972 34.36 31.25 -14.70
N LEU A 973 33.31 30.92 -13.93
CA LEU A 973 32.51 29.70 -14.13
C LEU A 973 31.82 29.68 -15.51
N ARG A 974 31.27 30.81 -15.97
CA ARG A 974 30.70 30.93 -17.34
C ARG A 974 31.73 30.65 -18.44
N ASN A 975 32.99 31.03 -18.24
CA ASN A 975 34.08 30.72 -19.16
C ASN A 975 34.49 29.23 -19.08
N GLN A 976 34.62 28.65 -17.89
CA GLN A 976 34.87 27.22 -17.71
C GLN A 976 33.77 26.35 -18.34
N ARG A 977 32.49 26.73 -18.16
CA ARG A 977 31.34 26.10 -18.82
C ARG A 977 31.42 26.18 -20.35
N ARG A 978 31.95 27.28 -20.92
CA ARG A 978 32.19 27.39 -22.37
C ARG A 978 33.27 26.40 -22.83
N THR A 979 34.36 26.28 -22.09
CA THR A 979 35.41 25.27 -22.38
C THR A 979 34.89 23.85 -22.27
N LEU A 980 34.09 23.53 -21.25
CA LEU A 980 33.46 22.20 -21.11
C LEU A 980 32.50 21.88 -22.27
N LYS A 981 31.70 22.85 -22.74
CA LYS A 981 30.88 22.64 -23.95
C LYS A 981 31.72 22.31 -25.18
N ASN A 982 32.82 23.02 -25.41
CA ASN A 982 33.72 22.72 -26.53
C ASN A 982 34.34 21.31 -26.40
N ASN A 983 34.71 20.89 -25.19
CA ASN A 983 35.23 19.55 -24.93
C ASN A 983 34.17 18.46 -25.17
N ILE A 984 32.92 18.70 -24.80
CA ILE A 984 31.79 17.80 -25.09
C ILE A 984 31.63 17.64 -26.61
N THR A 985 31.65 18.74 -27.38
CA THR A 985 31.57 18.69 -28.85
C THR A 985 32.74 17.92 -29.49
N ASP A 986 33.97 18.00 -28.94
CA ASP A 986 35.10 17.17 -29.38
C ASP A 986 34.92 15.69 -29.04
N LEU A 987 34.46 15.38 -27.82
CA LEU A 987 34.18 14.00 -27.40
C LEU A 987 33.09 13.35 -28.25
N GLU A 988 31.99 14.06 -28.53
CA GLU A 988 30.97 13.59 -29.46
C GLU A 988 31.51 13.36 -30.88
N ARG A 989 32.36 14.27 -31.39
CA ARG A 989 33.00 14.14 -32.72
C ARG A 989 33.85 12.87 -32.77
N ARG A 990 34.68 12.65 -31.75
CA ARG A 990 35.56 11.48 -31.63
C ARG A 990 34.80 10.18 -31.39
N LEU A 991 33.66 10.25 -30.73
CA LEU A 991 32.74 9.11 -30.58
C LEU A 991 32.18 8.70 -31.94
N ARG A 992 31.62 9.65 -32.71
CA ARG A 992 31.12 9.41 -34.08
C ARG A 992 32.23 8.85 -34.99
N GLU A 993 33.45 9.40 -34.92
CA GLU A 993 34.61 8.90 -35.68
C GLU A 993 35.03 7.47 -35.27
N ALA A 994 34.88 7.09 -34.00
CA ALA A 994 35.14 5.73 -33.53
C ALA A 994 34.04 4.74 -33.96
N GLU A 995 32.78 5.18 -33.97
CA GLU A 995 31.62 4.42 -34.43
C GLU A 995 31.70 4.15 -35.94
N ASP A 996 32.00 5.16 -36.77
CA ASP A 996 32.24 5.01 -38.21
C ASP A 996 33.41 4.05 -38.52
N ALA A 997 34.48 4.12 -37.72
CA ALA A 997 35.63 3.22 -37.85
C ALA A 997 35.27 1.77 -37.50
N TYR A 998 34.51 1.56 -36.43
CA TYR A 998 33.99 0.24 -36.02
C TYR A 998 33.07 -0.36 -37.09
N ASP A 999 32.10 0.40 -37.59
CA ASP A 999 31.22 -0.04 -38.68
C ASP A 999 31.97 -0.32 -39.99
N THR A 1000 33.08 0.38 -40.23
CA THR A 1000 33.98 0.11 -41.35
C THR A 1000 34.73 -1.20 -41.18
N GLN A 1001 35.24 -1.50 -39.98
CA GLN A 1001 35.86 -2.81 -39.68
C GLN A 1001 34.84 -3.95 -39.76
N LEU A 1002 33.62 -3.77 -39.26
CA LEU A 1002 32.53 -4.75 -39.33
C LEU A 1002 32.18 -5.09 -40.80
N ARG A 1003 32.12 -4.08 -41.67
CA ARG A 1003 31.95 -4.24 -43.12
C ARG A 1003 33.12 -4.99 -43.78
N LEU A 1004 34.37 -4.72 -43.37
CA LEU A 1004 35.56 -5.40 -43.89
C LEU A 1004 35.65 -6.88 -43.44
N ALA A 1005 35.29 -7.19 -42.20
CA ALA A 1005 35.17 -8.56 -41.71
C ALA A 1005 34.09 -9.34 -42.48
N ALA A 1006 32.92 -8.73 -42.70
CA ALA A 1006 31.84 -9.34 -43.49
C ALA A 1006 32.24 -9.60 -44.96
N GLU A 1007 32.99 -8.68 -45.60
CA GLU A 1007 33.50 -8.90 -46.95
C GLU A 1007 34.65 -9.94 -47.00
N THR A 1008 35.44 -10.06 -45.93
CA THR A 1008 36.43 -11.14 -45.76
C THR A 1008 35.75 -12.50 -45.69
N ALA A 1009 34.67 -12.63 -44.91
CA ALA A 1009 33.86 -13.85 -44.85
C ALA A 1009 33.25 -14.22 -46.22
N ARG A 1010 32.68 -13.24 -46.95
CA ARG A 1010 32.17 -13.47 -48.33
C ARG A 1010 33.26 -13.94 -49.30
N ARG A 1011 34.50 -13.47 -49.15
CA ARG A 1011 35.66 -13.95 -49.96
C ARG A 1011 36.04 -15.39 -49.62
N ARG A 1012 35.91 -15.81 -48.35
CA ARG A 1012 36.08 -17.20 -47.90
C ARG A 1012 35.05 -18.13 -48.56
N ASP A 1013 33.77 -17.78 -48.52
CA ASP A 1013 32.69 -18.54 -49.18
C ASP A 1013 32.91 -18.69 -50.69
N ARG A 1014 33.35 -17.62 -51.37
CA ARG A 1014 33.66 -17.67 -52.81
C ARG A 1014 34.85 -18.58 -53.13
N ARG A 1015 35.87 -18.65 -52.27
CA ARG A 1015 37.01 -19.58 -52.44
C ARG A 1015 36.62 -21.04 -52.18
N LEU A 1016 35.77 -21.30 -51.19
CA LEU A 1016 35.22 -22.64 -50.94
C LEU A 1016 34.33 -23.13 -52.10
N SER A 1017 33.67 -22.20 -52.80
CA SER A 1017 32.79 -22.49 -53.93
C SER A 1017 33.52 -22.93 -55.22
N SER A 1018 34.85 -22.80 -55.33
CA SER A 1018 35.58 -23.05 -56.58
C SER A 1018 36.28 -24.42 -56.69
N VAL A 1019 36.05 -25.36 -55.75
CA VAL A 1019 36.82 -26.62 -55.67
C VAL A 1019 35.93 -27.88 -55.55
N ARG A 1020 35.38 -28.34 -56.69
CA ARG A 1020 35.15 -29.78 -56.98
C ARG A 1020 34.99 -30.02 -58.50
N PRO A 1021 35.49 -31.13 -59.08
CA PRO A 1021 35.44 -31.38 -60.54
C PRO A 1021 34.12 -32.02 -61.04
N LYS A 1022 34.00 -32.21 -62.36
CA LYS A 1022 32.86 -32.85 -63.05
C LYS A 1022 33.15 -34.31 -63.45
N SER A 1023 32.16 -35.19 -63.32
CA SER A 1023 31.69 -36.19 -64.32
C SER A 1023 30.54 -37.03 -63.71
N GLU A 1024 29.69 -37.80 -64.39
CA GLU A 1024 29.00 -37.76 -65.72
C GLU A 1024 27.78 -38.73 -65.57
N ARG A 1025 26.52 -38.39 -65.91
CA ARG A 1025 25.83 -38.26 -67.23
C ARG A 1025 25.39 -39.57 -67.92
N GLY A 1026 24.13 -39.53 -68.39
CA GLY A 1026 23.47 -40.46 -69.33
C GLY A 1026 22.27 -41.20 -68.71
N ASP A 1027 21.05 -41.23 -69.28
CA ASP A 1027 20.39 -40.42 -70.34
C ASP A 1027 18.83 -40.59 -70.16
N SER A 1028 17.83 -40.49 -71.06
CA SER A 1028 17.66 -40.30 -72.52
C SER A 1028 16.20 -39.90 -72.92
N ILE A 1029 16.04 -39.37 -74.16
CA ILE A 1029 15.00 -39.63 -75.20
C ILE A 1029 13.56 -40.08 -74.75
N ALA A 1030 12.40 -39.53 -75.20
CA ALA A 1030 12.07 -38.31 -75.99
C ALA A 1030 10.62 -37.74 -75.76
N PRO A 1031 9.61 -37.77 -76.68
CA PRO A 1031 9.00 -36.52 -77.19
C PRO A 1031 7.52 -36.16 -76.82
N VAL A 1032 7.28 -34.84 -76.62
CA VAL A 1032 6.33 -33.90 -77.32
C VAL A 1032 4.78 -34.07 -77.29
N THR A 1033 4.07 -32.95 -76.99
CA THR A 1033 2.60 -32.63 -77.14
C THR A 1033 1.58 -33.41 -76.27
N PRO A 1034 0.29 -32.95 -76.08
CA PRO A 1034 -0.47 -31.88 -76.76
C PRO A 1034 -1.16 -30.81 -75.84
N LYS A 1035 -2.06 -29.98 -76.43
CA LYS A 1035 -2.94 -28.98 -75.75
C LYS A 1035 -4.43 -29.38 -75.85
N ARG A 1036 -5.24 -29.05 -74.82
CA ARG A 1036 -6.71 -28.83 -74.74
C ARG A 1036 -7.12 -28.88 -73.24
N GLU A 1037 -8.24 -28.38 -72.73
CA GLU A 1037 -9.41 -27.59 -73.20
C GLU A 1037 -9.47 -26.28 -72.32
N ARG A 1038 -10.04 -25.10 -72.67
CA ARG A 1038 -11.34 -24.69 -73.27
C ARG A 1038 -12.52 -24.68 -72.27
N ASP A 1039 -13.48 -23.75 -72.31
CA ASP A 1039 -13.81 -22.64 -73.25
C ASP A 1039 -14.47 -21.43 -72.48
N ASP A 1040 -14.51 -20.25 -73.11
CA ASP A 1040 -15.52 -19.15 -73.06
C ASP A 1040 -15.91 -18.43 -71.72
N ASN A 1041 -16.29 -17.13 -71.66
CA ASN A 1041 -16.42 -16.02 -72.64
C ASN A 1041 -16.37 -14.62 -71.96
N ASP A 1042 -16.09 -13.57 -72.75
CA ASP A 1042 -16.55 -12.14 -72.75
C ASP A 1042 -16.81 -11.33 -71.43
N GLU A 1043 -16.75 -9.99 -71.34
CA GLU A 1043 -16.79 -8.89 -72.33
C GLU A 1043 -15.73 -7.78 -72.08
N GLU A 1044 -15.17 -7.29 -73.19
CA GLU A 1044 -15.00 -5.89 -73.63
C GLU A 1044 -14.11 -4.79 -72.95
N ILE A 1045 -13.40 -4.09 -73.85
CA ILE A 1045 -13.24 -2.62 -74.04
C ILE A 1045 -13.08 -1.70 -72.79
N GLY A 1046 -12.05 -0.83 -72.71
CA GLY A 1046 -10.98 -0.60 -73.69
C GLY A 1046 -10.11 0.65 -73.48
N LEU A 1047 -9.33 0.94 -74.53
CA LEU A 1047 -8.35 2.01 -74.70
C LEU A 1047 -8.79 3.42 -74.25
N LEU A 1048 -7.85 4.24 -73.76
CA LEU A 1048 -7.29 5.33 -74.56
C LEU A 1048 -6.03 6.01 -73.95
N THR A 1049 -4.91 5.91 -74.68
CA THR A 1049 -3.76 6.84 -74.60
C THR A 1049 -4.10 8.16 -75.34
N PRO A 1050 -3.48 9.33 -75.06
CA PRO A 1050 -2.21 9.63 -75.78
C PRO A 1050 -1.24 10.68 -75.17
N THR A 1051 0.04 10.28 -75.02
CA THR A 1051 1.25 11.12 -75.34
C THR A 1051 1.50 12.43 -74.54
N SER A 1052 2.66 13.14 -74.59
CA SER A 1052 3.81 13.11 -75.52
C SER A 1052 5.11 13.70 -74.90
N ARG A 1053 6.30 13.36 -75.47
CA ARG A 1053 7.61 14.08 -75.39
C ARG A 1053 8.26 14.22 -73.98
N GLY A 1054 9.56 13.97 -73.70
CA GLY A 1054 10.74 13.59 -74.50
C GLY A 1054 11.62 14.78 -74.98
N PRO A 1055 12.96 14.66 -75.17
CA PRO A 1055 13.87 13.53 -74.86
C PRO A 1055 15.34 13.87 -74.40
N LYS A 1056 16.14 12.82 -74.13
CA LYS A 1056 17.62 12.68 -74.33
C LYS A 1056 18.67 13.49 -73.49
N ARG A 1057 19.43 12.71 -72.72
CA ARG A 1057 20.84 12.83 -72.24
C ARG A 1057 21.76 13.90 -72.86
N ALA A 1058 22.59 14.49 -71.99
CA ALA A 1058 24.02 14.78 -72.24
C ALA A 1058 24.86 14.39 -71.00
N ARG A 1059 26.20 14.37 -71.13
CA ARG A 1059 27.20 14.09 -70.08
C ARG A 1059 28.21 15.24 -70.05
N VAL A 1060 28.95 15.39 -68.93
CA VAL A 1060 30.19 16.18 -68.66
C VAL A 1060 29.96 17.27 -67.59
N ASN A 1061 30.90 17.62 -66.70
CA ASN A 1061 31.92 16.86 -65.93
C ASN A 1061 32.63 17.85 -64.97
N VAL A 1062 32.84 17.49 -63.69
CA VAL A 1062 33.95 17.98 -62.83
C VAL A 1062 33.93 19.45 -62.31
N ARG A 1063 34.42 19.61 -61.06
CA ARG A 1063 34.67 20.83 -60.23
C ARG A 1063 33.45 21.51 -59.61
N GLU A 1064 33.33 21.54 -58.27
CA GLU A 1064 34.16 22.17 -57.18
C GLU A 1064 33.64 23.60 -56.91
N GLU A 1065 32.91 23.77 -55.80
CA GLU A 1065 32.43 25.05 -55.27
C GLU A 1065 32.81 25.16 -53.78
N ASP A 1066 33.43 26.28 -53.41
CA ASP A 1066 33.73 26.72 -52.04
C ASP A 1066 32.64 27.69 -51.54
N THR A 1067 32.66 28.04 -50.24
CA THR A 1067 32.13 29.30 -49.65
C THR A 1067 30.61 29.57 -49.78
N ILE A 1068 29.77 29.67 -48.74
CA ILE A 1068 29.87 30.44 -47.48
C ILE A 1068 30.38 31.87 -47.76
N ASP A 1069 29.56 32.93 -47.77
CA ASP A 1069 28.79 33.35 -46.59
C ASP A 1069 27.65 34.36 -46.86
N LEU A 1070 26.82 34.57 -45.82
CA LEU A 1070 26.01 35.75 -45.44
C LEU A 1070 25.51 36.77 -46.49
N THR A 1071 24.19 37.01 -46.47
CA THR A 1071 23.66 38.32 -46.01
C THR A 1071 22.18 38.24 -45.55
N ASN A 1072 21.85 39.13 -44.60
CA ASN A 1072 20.55 39.55 -44.01
C ASN A 1072 19.26 39.21 -44.81
N GLU A 1073 18.10 39.00 -44.19
CA GLU A 1073 17.53 39.66 -42.98
C GLU A 1073 17.14 38.72 -41.82
#